data_AF-A0A225WKH7-F1
#
_entry.id   AF-A0A225WKH7-F1
#
_cell.length_a   1.000
_cell.length_b   1.000
_cell.length_c   1.000
_cell.angle_alpha   90.00
_cell.angle_beta   90.00
_cell.angle_gamma   90.00
#
_symmetry.space_group_name_H-M   'P 1'
#
loop_
_entity.id
_entity.type
_entity.pdbx_description
1 polymer ?
#
loop_
_entity_poly.entity_id
_entity_poly.type
_entity_poly.pdbx_seq_one_letter_code
_entity_poly.pdbx_strand_id
1 'polypeptide(L)'
;MSQETMETQLLHTLHNVTQKTTTPRGVVLPLYDDLVALGLSLIMELRALGVTLPVEIPHCGDLDLKLVKTIKKKTKQLGQVIVYDACELAVKEKSLLDSNKPIFCKDIKECHDKFRTFDIKVLGVIYSRFEEVMLVDADALMMQNPMPLWETEKFQKSGTLFFNDRISQTNTSLGFHALLFQSPMALWNTQKYQTTGTMFFNDRIAEANFSMGLGYKPANRPNIMAIEDYLSKADLAETKYTFSDFATGSAGGDFRNKGENKSIICGSAAHYFPEKSEDTPIQKVSLLYMNTDYIMRYKPKKSPMYYSAPRPRDFFPGTFEERKLLMMCPFDITGVKFSDAEVQQIYQRQHFFDIAKEWEDDAKEPAGAEREAAEILTNEKLEVLLDRMKNGPPLEDATDPPKDPFKEEQEKKSADIKNKADELREQEKQLVHTLNQIAQQTTVKRGIVIPVYDGIIKLAISLVLELRTWGINEPIEMPHCGDLNPEVQKMYPTKQQLGTIWFYNVCEKAARATSVMDSSRKVFCDKLEDCHKKFRGFIIKPLSVTFSRFEEIMMIDADTTFFVNPAKLWDSEKYNKTGNFLMHDRISHEQWFMAERVPGKPDLSVEQNYFSTFDVKPFREIPTLERPKATIENPTTVTLNFEPSEFLLRSHSFNIRAGHQVDSSLVLWNKKRQPRATAIAE
;
A
#
# COMPACT_ATOMS: atom_id res chain seq x y z
N MET A 1 21.73 35.65 20.78
CA MET A 1 20.93 34.50 20.30
C MET A 1 21.80 33.26 20.43
N SER A 2 21.24 32.15 20.89
CA SER A 2 21.92 30.84 20.84
C SER A 2 21.86 30.28 19.41
N GLN A 3 22.58 29.20 19.15
CA GLN A 3 22.53 28.49 17.86
C GLN A 3 21.10 28.00 17.56
N GLU A 4 20.38 27.50 18.58
CA GLU A 4 18.97 27.10 18.51
C GLU A 4 18.07 28.25 18.01
N THR A 5 18.32 29.49 18.46
CA THR A 5 17.49 30.64 18.02
C THR A 5 17.66 30.90 16.53
N MET A 6 18.81 30.59 15.95
CA MET A 6 19.08 30.79 14.53
C MET A 6 18.53 29.64 13.66
N GLU A 7 18.56 28.40 14.16
CA GLU A 7 17.88 27.26 13.54
C GLU A 7 16.35 27.47 13.53
N THR A 8 15.79 27.95 14.64
CA THR A 8 14.36 28.28 14.78
C THR A 8 13.89 29.31 13.73
N GLN A 9 14.69 30.35 13.45
CA GLN A 9 14.37 31.35 12.42
C GLN A 9 14.28 30.77 11.00
N LEU A 10 15.21 29.87 10.67
CA LEU A 10 15.24 29.19 9.39
C LEU A 10 14.01 28.29 9.22
N LEU A 11 13.72 27.46 10.23
CA LEU A 11 12.58 26.55 10.25
C LEU A 11 11.23 27.26 10.07
N HIS A 12 10.98 28.36 10.77
CA HIS A 12 9.73 29.13 10.63
C HIS A 12 9.49 29.61 9.19
N THR A 13 10.54 30.12 8.55
CA THR A 13 10.41 30.60 7.17
C THR A 13 10.26 29.43 6.21
N LEU A 14 11.10 28.41 6.34
CA LEU A 14 11.00 27.19 5.53
C LEU A 14 9.61 26.56 5.60
N HIS A 15 8.97 26.53 6.77
CA HIS A 15 7.61 26.01 6.95
C HIS A 15 6.59 26.80 6.13
N ASN A 16 6.53 28.13 6.32
CA ASN A 16 5.52 28.99 5.69
C ASN A 16 5.60 29.00 4.15
N VAL A 17 6.78 28.71 3.57
CA VAL A 17 6.97 28.53 2.12
C VAL A 17 6.29 27.25 1.64
N THR A 18 6.54 26.12 2.32
CA THR A 18 5.91 24.81 2.04
C THR A 18 4.43 24.72 2.40
N GLN A 19 3.80 25.79 2.87
CA GLN A 19 2.35 25.87 3.07
C GLN A 19 1.68 26.77 2.01
N LYS A 20 2.41 27.22 0.98
CA LYS A 20 1.88 27.93 -0.21
C LYS A 20 1.25 26.96 -1.22
N THR A 21 0.54 25.96 -0.70
CA THR A 21 -0.05 24.85 -1.45
C THR A 21 -1.49 25.15 -1.83
N THR A 22 -1.91 24.77 -3.03
CA THR A 22 -3.20 25.15 -3.64
C THR A 22 -3.89 23.98 -4.36
N THR A 23 -3.43 22.76 -4.12
CA THR A 23 -3.90 21.54 -4.80
C THR A 23 -3.56 20.38 -3.86
N PRO A 24 -4.49 19.46 -3.55
CA PRO A 24 -4.23 18.44 -2.53
C PRO A 24 -3.01 17.57 -2.84
N ARG A 25 -2.77 17.25 -4.13
CA ARG A 25 -1.77 16.27 -4.54
C ARG A 25 -1.15 16.55 -5.89
N GLY A 26 0.08 16.08 -6.06
CA GLY A 26 0.65 15.91 -7.39
C GLY A 26 2.02 15.24 -7.40
N VAL A 27 2.55 15.09 -8.60
CA VAL A 27 3.84 14.46 -8.87
C VAL A 27 4.83 15.56 -9.23
N VAL A 28 5.88 15.76 -8.47
CA VAL A 28 7.01 16.59 -8.85
C VAL A 28 8.05 15.74 -9.58
N LEU A 29 8.34 16.07 -10.82
CA LEU A 29 9.34 15.40 -11.65
C LEU A 29 10.29 16.48 -12.16
N PRO A 30 11.41 16.75 -11.45
CA PRO A 30 12.37 17.75 -11.88
C PRO A 30 13.03 17.33 -13.20
N LEU A 31 12.98 18.19 -14.21
CA LEU A 31 13.59 17.92 -15.52
C LEU A 31 14.29 19.17 -16.03
N TYR A 32 15.46 18.95 -16.62
CA TYR A 32 16.15 19.87 -17.52
C TYR A 32 16.13 19.27 -18.94
N ASP A 33 16.50 20.06 -19.96
CA ASP A 33 16.28 19.73 -21.39
C ASP A 33 16.61 18.28 -21.81
N ASP A 34 17.75 17.70 -21.42
CA ASP A 34 18.16 16.36 -21.87
C ASP A 34 17.30 15.22 -21.28
N LEU A 35 16.82 15.39 -20.04
CA LEU A 35 15.95 14.41 -19.39
C LEU A 35 14.50 14.50 -19.85
N VAL A 36 14.10 15.52 -20.63
CA VAL A 36 12.71 15.71 -21.06
C VAL A 36 12.17 14.50 -21.82
N ALA A 37 12.95 13.86 -22.69
CA ALA A 37 12.45 12.72 -23.47
C ALA A 37 12.12 11.50 -22.60
N LEU A 38 13.00 11.19 -21.63
CA LEU A 38 12.83 10.08 -20.70
C LEU A 38 11.78 10.41 -19.63
N GLY A 39 11.80 11.65 -19.12
CA GLY A 39 10.80 12.21 -18.23
C GLY A 39 9.39 12.28 -18.84
N LEU A 40 9.28 12.43 -20.16
CA LEU A 40 8.01 12.39 -20.88
C LEU A 40 7.55 10.97 -21.22
N SER A 41 8.46 10.00 -21.42
CA SER A 41 8.03 8.60 -21.37
C SER A 41 7.48 8.34 -19.97
N LEU A 42 8.29 8.55 -18.93
CA LEU A 42 7.95 8.49 -17.50
C LEU A 42 6.54 9.06 -17.19
N ILE A 43 6.17 10.24 -17.73
CA ILE A 43 4.81 10.80 -17.61
C ILE A 43 3.74 10.07 -18.46
N MET A 44 3.95 9.84 -19.77
CA MET A 44 3.00 9.12 -20.65
C MET A 44 2.64 7.72 -20.12
N GLU A 45 3.57 7.18 -19.36
CA GLU A 45 3.69 5.80 -18.97
C GLU A 45 3.04 5.64 -17.57
N LEU A 46 3.20 6.62 -16.66
CA LEU A 46 2.19 6.89 -15.60
C LEU A 46 0.77 7.12 -16.11
N ARG A 47 0.60 7.69 -17.31
CA ARG A 47 -0.75 7.87 -17.87
C ARG A 47 -1.31 6.54 -18.39
N ALA A 48 -0.46 5.62 -18.85
CA ALA A 48 -0.84 4.23 -19.15
C ALA A 48 -1.28 3.47 -17.88
N LEU A 49 -0.60 3.72 -16.74
CA LEU A 49 -1.04 3.25 -15.43
C LEU A 49 -2.35 3.87 -14.93
N GLY A 50 -2.66 5.10 -15.34
CA GLY A 50 -3.82 5.85 -14.86
C GLY A 50 -3.54 6.80 -13.69
N VAL A 51 -2.30 7.22 -13.40
CA VAL A 51 -2.09 8.36 -12.48
C VAL A 51 -2.71 9.58 -13.15
N THR A 52 -3.84 10.10 -12.65
CA THR A 52 -4.44 11.33 -13.22
C THR A 52 -3.85 12.61 -12.63
N LEU A 53 -3.09 12.52 -11.52
CA LEU A 53 -2.56 13.68 -10.80
C LEU A 53 -1.81 14.68 -11.68
N PRO A 54 -1.91 15.99 -11.37
CA PRO A 54 -1.06 17.00 -11.99
C PRO A 54 0.41 16.69 -11.73
N VAL A 55 1.23 16.88 -12.77
CA VAL A 55 2.69 16.75 -12.67
C VAL A 55 3.28 18.16 -12.67
N GLU A 56 3.99 18.52 -11.61
CA GLU A 56 4.87 19.69 -11.59
C GLU A 56 6.27 19.31 -12.08
N ILE A 57 6.77 20.07 -13.05
CA ILE A 57 8.15 19.96 -13.55
C ILE A 57 8.87 21.24 -13.10
N PRO A 58 9.46 21.26 -11.89
CA PRO A 58 10.33 22.33 -11.47
C PRO A 58 11.65 22.22 -12.22
N HIS A 59 12.10 23.34 -12.76
CA HIS A 59 13.42 23.50 -13.35
C HIS A 59 14.11 24.72 -12.71
N CYS A 60 15.37 24.96 -13.05
CA CYS A 60 16.22 25.99 -12.46
C CYS A 60 16.84 26.86 -13.58
N GLY A 61 16.02 27.35 -14.51
CA GLY A 61 16.45 28.12 -15.69
C GLY A 61 17.09 27.30 -16.82
N ASP A 62 16.81 26.00 -16.89
CA ASP A 62 17.50 24.97 -17.70
C ASP A 62 16.52 24.07 -18.50
N LEU A 63 15.37 24.63 -18.90
CA LEU A 63 14.35 23.96 -19.71
C LEU A 63 13.77 24.94 -20.76
N ASP A 64 13.91 24.66 -22.06
CA ASP A 64 13.52 25.59 -23.14
C ASP A 64 12.02 25.91 -23.09
N LEU A 65 11.70 27.20 -23.06
CA LEU A 65 10.34 27.74 -23.17
C LEU A 65 9.54 27.18 -24.36
N LYS A 66 10.18 26.69 -25.42
CA LYS A 66 9.55 25.93 -26.53
C LYS A 66 9.13 24.53 -26.13
N LEU A 67 9.95 23.79 -25.39
CA LEU A 67 9.59 22.49 -24.82
C LEU A 67 8.50 22.67 -23.76
N VAL A 68 8.62 23.65 -22.87
CA VAL A 68 7.56 24.08 -21.93
C VAL A 68 6.23 24.31 -22.65
N LYS A 69 6.23 25.07 -23.76
CA LYS A 69 5.04 25.33 -24.58
C LYS A 69 4.53 24.09 -25.34
N THR A 70 5.37 23.09 -25.56
CA THR A 70 5.00 21.84 -26.25
C THR A 70 4.39 20.85 -25.28
N ILE A 71 5.00 20.66 -24.11
CA ILE A 71 4.44 19.90 -22.98
C ILE A 71 3.04 20.43 -22.61
N LYS A 72 2.91 21.76 -22.45
CA LYS A 72 1.62 22.45 -22.17
C LYS A 72 0.59 22.38 -23.32
N LYS A 73 0.96 21.86 -24.50
CA LYS A 73 0.04 21.53 -25.62
C LYS A 73 -0.26 20.04 -25.75
N LYS A 74 0.53 19.17 -25.10
CA LYS A 74 0.39 17.71 -25.10
C LYS A 74 -0.41 17.20 -23.90
N THR A 75 -1.21 18.07 -23.28
CA THR A 75 -2.09 17.78 -22.14
C THR A 75 -3.03 16.59 -22.38
N LYS A 76 -3.51 16.31 -23.61
CA LYS A 76 -4.29 15.08 -23.91
C LYS A 76 -3.45 13.79 -23.78
N GLN A 77 -2.14 13.86 -24.00
CA GLN A 77 -1.22 12.72 -23.83
C GLN A 77 -0.56 12.66 -22.44
N LEU A 78 -0.40 13.80 -21.76
CA LEU A 78 0.43 13.96 -20.57
C LEU A 78 -0.33 14.31 -19.29
N GLY A 79 -1.64 14.55 -19.35
CA GLY A 79 -2.42 15.10 -18.24
C GLY A 79 -2.04 16.55 -17.90
N GLN A 80 -2.45 17.03 -16.72
CA GLN A 80 -2.17 18.40 -16.29
C GLN A 80 -0.69 18.58 -15.88
N VAL A 81 0.17 18.97 -16.83
CA VAL A 81 1.59 19.20 -16.58
C VAL A 81 1.90 20.70 -16.43
N ILE A 82 2.46 21.08 -15.28
CA ILE A 82 2.75 22.47 -14.90
C ILE A 82 4.26 22.62 -14.74
N VAL A 83 4.86 23.44 -15.61
CA VAL A 83 6.31 23.60 -15.73
C VAL A 83 6.69 25.02 -15.33
N TYR A 84 7.60 25.18 -14.37
CA TYR A 84 7.98 26.45 -13.76
C TYR A 84 9.40 26.45 -13.21
N ASP A 85 9.95 27.66 -13.05
CA ASP A 85 11.29 27.87 -12.50
C ASP A 85 11.24 27.99 -10.96
N ALA A 86 11.82 27.00 -10.27
CA ALA A 86 11.88 26.97 -8.80
C ALA A 86 13.02 27.82 -8.24
N CYS A 87 14.06 28.11 -9.02
CA CYS A 87 15.19 28.93 -8.61
C CYS A 87 14.85 30.43 -8.64
N GLU A 88 14.02 30.85 -9.61
CA GLU A 88 13.37 32.16 -9.61
C GLU A 88 12.43 32.37 -8.41
N LEU A 89 11.94 31.31 -7.76
CA LEU A 89 11.21 31.44 -6.48
C LEU A 89 12.20 31.48 -5.31
N ALA A 90 13.20 30.59 -5.29
CA ALA A 90 14.21 30.49 -4.24
C ALA A 90 14.96 31.80 -3.95
N VAL A 91 15.30 32.58 -4.98
CA VAL A 91 15.98 33.89 -4.83
C VAL A 91 15.10 34.96 -4.17
N LYS A 92 13.78 34.87 -4.32
CA LYS A 92 12.84 35.92 -3.87
C LYS A 92 12.42 35.73 -2.40
N GLU A 93 12.76 34.60 -1.78
CA GLU A 93 12.25 34.17 -0.49
C GLU A 93 13.18 34.51 0.69
N LYS A 94 12.65 35.22 1.69
CA LYS A 94 13.40 35.82 2.80
C LYS A 94 12.80 35.50 4.16
N SER A 95 13.61 35.59 5.21
CA SER A 95 13.24 35.30 6.59
C SER A 95 12.04 36.13 7.06
N LEU A 96 11.01 35.46 7.58
CA LEU A 96 9.83 36.11 8.15
C LEU A 96 10.15 36.91 9.42
N LEU A 97 11.27 36.58 10.07
CA LEU A 97 11.76 37.24 11.29
C LEU A 97 12.88 38.26 10.99
N ASP A 98 13.33 38.37 9.74
CA ASP A 98 14.21 39.44 9.23
C ASP A 98 14.09 39.53 7.70
N SER A 99 13.31 40.50 7.21
CA SER A 99 13.02 40.69 5.78
C SER A 99 14.23 41.11 4.93
N ASN A 100 15.42 41.28 5.53
CA ASN A 100 16.67 41.49 4.81
C ASN A 100 17.46 40.19 4.56
N LYS A 101 17.14 39.09 5.26
CA LYS A 101 17.93 37.84 5.26
C LYS A 101 17.35 36.80 4.29
N PRO A 102 18.01 36.48 3.16
CA PRO A 102 17.55 35.44 2.23
C PRO A 102 17.70 34.02 2.82
N ILE A 103 16.91 33.07 2.33
CA ILE A 103 16.85 31.70 2.89
C ILE A 103 17.68 30.68 2.12
N PHE A 104 17.56 30.63 0.79
CA PHE A 104 18.12 29.53 -0.01
C PHE A 104 19.43 29.89 -0.69
N CYS A 105 19.49 31.11 -1.22
CA CYS A 105 20.52 31.70 -2.07
C CYS A 105 20.28 33.23 -2.08
N LYS A 106 21.33 34.05 -2.24
CA LYS A 106 21.25 35.52 -2.15
C LYS A 106 20.80 36.18 -3.45
N ASP A 107 21.16 35.57 -4.57
CA ASP A 107 20.80 35.95 -5.93
C ASP A 107 20.48 34.70 -6.78
N ILE A 108 19.98 34.92 -8.00
CA ILE A 108 19.54 33.85 -8.90
C ILE A 108 20.69 32.96 -9.38
N LYS A 109 21.91 33.49 -9.46
CA LYS A 109 23.10 32.72 -9.85
C LYS A 109 23.47 31.75 -8.73
N GLU A 110 23.47 32.19 -7.47
CA GLU A 110 23.68 31.29 -6.32
C GLU A 110 22.59 30.19 -6.23
N CYS A 111 21.36 30.46 -6.68
CA CYS A 111 20.34 29.42 -6.80
C CYS A 111 20.68 28.43 -7.93
N HIS A 112 21.09 28.90 -9.11
CA HIS A 112 21.49 28.04 -10.23
C HIS A 112 22.72 27.18 -9.89
N ASP A 113 23.73 27.75 -9.24
CA ASP A 113 24.96 27.05 -8.84
C ASP A 113 24.69 25.93 -7.80
N LYS A 114 23.60 26.06 -7.03
CA LYS A 114 23.26 25.16 -5.91
C LYS A 114 22.17 24.13 -6.24
N PHE A 115 21.29 24.43 -7.19
CA PHE A 115 20.09 23.64 -7.47
C PHE A 115 19.94 23.24 -8.95
N ARG A 116 21.04 23.23 -9.72
CA ARG A 116 21.17 22.47 -10.98
C ARG A 116 21.88 21.13 -10.75
N THR A 117 21.46 20.45 -9.69
CA THR A 117 22.00 19.20 -9.14
C THR A 117 20.81 18.35 -8.66
N PHE A 118 21.05 17.18 -8.07
CA PHE A 118 19.99 16.44 -7.36
C PHE A 118 19.25 17.29 -6.31
N ASP A 119 19.88 18.32 -5.74
CA ASP A 119 19.25 19.25 -4.79
C ASP A 119 18.06 20.04 -5.39
N ILE A 120 17.88 20.06 -6.71
CA ILE A 120 16.64 20.57 -7.33
C ILE A 120 15.40 19.86 -6.77
N LYS A 121 15.55 18.60 -6.35
CA LYS A 121 14.55 17.82 -5.63
C LYS A 121 14.04 18.59 -4.39
N VAL A 122 14.95 19.14 -3.59
CA VAL A 122 14.64 19.92 -2.38
C VAL A 122 13.84 21.19 -2.72
N LEU A 123 14.20 21.93 -3.77
CA LEU A 123 13.41 23.10 -4.19
C LEU A 123 12.07 22.73 -4.82
N GLY A 124 12.04 21.66 -5.61
CA GLY A 124 10.83 21.15 -6.26
C GLY A 124 9.75 20.80 -5.24
N VAL A 125 10.14 20.26 -4.09
CA VAL A 125 9.28 20.05 -2.91
C VAL A 125 8.91 21.36 -2.25
N ILE A 126 9.91 22.20 -1.94
CA ILE A 126 9.71 23.38 -1.12
C ILE A 126 8.78 24.40 -1.79
N TYR A 127 8.83 24.48 -3.12
CA TYR A 127 7.98 25.34 -3.96
C TYR A 127 6.90 24.58 -4.72
N SER A 128 6.68 23.29 -4.44
CA SER A 128 5.51 22.62 -5.01
C SER A 128 4.24 23.26 -4.44
N ARG A 129 3.23 23.36 -5.29
CA ARG A 129 1.90 23.83 -4.88
C ARG A 129 1.01 22.68 -4.42
N PHE A 130 1.56 21.46 -4.29
CA PHE A 130 0.84 20.29 -3.80
C PHE A 130 0.99 20.16 -2.28
N GLU A 131 -0.11 19.86 -1.58
CA GLU A 131 -0.09 19.52 -0.14
C GLU A 131 0.63 18.18 0.12
N GLU A 132 0.78 17.36 -0.93
CA GLU A 132 1.46 16.06 -0.96
C GLU A 132 2.22 15.89 -2.30
N VAL A 133 3.56 15.75 -2.29
CA VAL A 133 4.50 15.75 -3.45
C VAL A 133 5.23 14.42 -3.75
N MET A 134 4.97 13.77 -4.89
CA MET A 134 5.74 12.59 -5.34
C MET A 134 6.97 13.05 -6.15
N LEU A 135 8.22 12.90 -5.69
CA LEU A 135 9.38 13.65 -6.20
C LEU A 135 10.46 12.84 -6.97
N VAL A 136 10.70 13.01 -8.27
CA VAL A 136 11.14 11.80 -9.02
C VAL A 136 12.19 12.04 -10.08
N ASP A 137 13.20 11.16 -10.15
CA ASP A 137 14.14 11.08 -11.28
C ASP A 137 13.51 10.48 -12.54
N ALA A 138 14.10 10.89 -13.67
CA ALA A 138 13.62 10.66 -15.02
C ALA A 138 13.68 9.18 -15.47
N ASP A 139 14.63 8.40 -14.95
CA ASP A 139 14.99 7.05 -15.40
C ASP A 139 14.43 5.91 -14.54
N ALA A 140 13.77 6.25 -13.42
CA ALA A 140 13.17 5.28 -12.51
C ALA A 140 12.09 4.43 -13.21
N LEU A 141 12.11 3.10 -12.98
CA LEU A 141 11.30 2.12 -13.68
C LEU A 141 10.32 1.35 -12.74
N MET A 142 9.12 1.91 -12.46
CA MET A 142 7.99 1.15 -11.89
C MET A 142 7.61 -0.01 -12.80
N MET A 143 6.73 -0.89 -12.33
CA MET A 143 5.88 -1.65 -13.26
C MET A 143 4.43 -1.72 -12.73
N GLN A 144 3.97 -0.61 -12.14
CA GLN A 144 2.87 -0.47 -11.18
C GLN A 144 2.50 0.99 -10.94
N ASN A 145 1.21 1.28 -10.74
CA ASN A 145 0.78 2.65 -10.51
C ASN A 145 1.19 3.15 -9.10
N PRO A 146 1.90 4.28 -8.98
CA PRO A 146 2.35 4.78 -7.69
C PRO A 146 1.29 5.57 -6.90
N MET A 147 0.09 5.82 -7.43
CA MET A 147 -0.98 6.49 -6.67
C MET A 147 -1.20 5.91 -5.26
N PRO A 148 -1.10 4.60 -4.96
CA PRO A 148 -1.32 4.09 -3.63
C PRO A 148 -0.05 4.08 -2.81
N LEU A 149 1.02 4.75 -3.26
CA LEU A 149 2.11 5.13 -2.39
C LEU A 149 1.65 6.31 -1.53
N TRP A 150 0.82 7.20 -2.07
CA TRP A 150 -0.04 8.11 -1.29
C TRP A 150 -1.14 7.44 -0.50
N GLU A 151 -1.52 6.27 -0.97
CA GLU A 151 -2.45 5.36 -0.33
C GLU A 151 -1.70 4.21 0.37
N THR A 152 -0.44 4.39 0.80
CA THR A 152 0.10 3.43 1.78
C THR A 152 -0.29 3.93 3.14
N GLU A 153 -0.74 3.04 4.03
CA GLU A 153 -0.81 3.31 5.47
C GLU A 153 0.42 4.04 5.99
N LYS A 154 1.57 3.55 5.53
CA LYS A 154 2.88 4.03 5.86
C LYS A 154 2.99 5.53 5.52
N PHE A 155 2.85 5.93 4.25
CA PHE A 155 2.82 7.33 3.85
C PHE A 155 1.70 8.09 4.54
N GLN A 156 0.54 7.47 4.70
CA GLN A 156 -0.64 8.13 5.23
C GLN A 156 -0.41 8.61 6.64
N LYS A 157 -0.11 7.69 7.55
CA LYS A 157 0.22 8.01 8.93
C LYS A 157 1.35 9.06 8.97
N SER A 158 2.25 9.17 7.95
CA SER A 158 3.39 10.11 7.94
C SER A 158 3.30 11.42 7.18
N GLY A 159 2.50 11.48 6.13
CA GLY A 159 2.87 12.25 4.94
C GLY A 159 4.22 11.87 4.30
N THR A 160 4.95 10.80 4.65
CA THR A 160 6.38 10.62 4.26
C THR A 160 6.94 9.16 4.19
N LEU A 161 7.50 8.71 3.03
CA LEU A 161 7.80 7.32 2.57
C LEU A 161 9.16 7.10 1.79
N PHE A 162 10.32 7.02 2.47
CA PHE A 162 11.66 6.63 1.92
C PHE A 162 11.72 5.18 1.39
N PHE A 163 12.54 4.99 0.36
CA PHE A 163 13.12 3.77 -0.21
C PHE A 163 14.66 3.72 0.10
N ASN A 164 15.29 2.54 0.10
CA ASN A 164 16.53 2.13 0.80
C ASN A 164 17.70 1.67 -0.14
N ASP A 165 18.96 2.09 0.08
CA ASP A 165 19.98 2.11 -1.00
C ASP A 165 21.00 0.92 -1.14
N ARG A 166 21.88 0.90 -2.16
CA ARG A 166 22.86 -0.19 -2.47
C ARG A 166 23.90 -0.29 -1.36
N ILE A 167 24.47 -1.49 -1.17
CA ILE A 167 25.61 -1.68 -0.24
C ILE A 167 26.87 -1.08 -0.88
N SER A 168 27.05 0.24 -0.71
CA SER A 168 28.21 0.98 -1.19
C SER A 168 29.50 0.54 -0.46
N GLN A 169 30.65 0.65 -1.14
CA GLN A 169 31.93 0.37 -0.50
C GLN A 169 32.19 1.38 0.62
N THR A 170 32.53 0.86 1.81
CA THR A 170 32.59 1.62 3.05
C THR A 170 33.54 2.81 2.98
N ASN A 171 33.13 3.93 3.59
CA ASN A 171 33.79 5.25 3.71
C ASN A 171 33.45 6.32 2.65
N THR A 172 32.54 6.10 1.68
CA THR A 172 32.20 7.15 0.67
C THR A 172 30.80 7.79 0.77
N SER A 173 29.87 7.26 1.58
CA SER A 173 28.63 7.98 1.95
C SER A 173 28.70 8.68 3.32
N LEU A 174 29.74 8.40 4.12
CA LEU A 174 29.84 8.81 5.52
C LEU A 174 30.60 10.13 5.74
N GLY A 175 31.10 10.76 4.67
CA GLY A 175 31.90 11.99 4.77
C GLY A 175 31.08 13.30 4.81
N PHE A 176 29.92 13.34 4.15
CA PHE A 176 29.15 14.57 3.97
C PHE A 176 27.65 14.39 4.17
N HIS A 177 27.23 14.73 5.40
CA HIS A 177 26.21 15.76 5.59
C HIS A 177 26.45 16.96 4.63
N ALA A 178 25.49 17.81 4.26
CA ALA A 178 24.66 18.55 5.19
C ALA A 178 23.47 19.15 4.44
N LEU A 179 22.23 18.81 4.79
CA LEU A 179 21.67 19.31 6.05
C LEU A 179 20.71 18.36 6.80
N LEU A 180 20.58 17.08 6.40
CA LEU A 180 19.61 16.13 7.00
C LEU A 180 20.20 14.84 7.61
N PHE A 181 21.20 14.23 6.98
CA PHE A 181 21.55 12.80 7.17
C PHE A 181 22.65 12.43 8.18
N GLN A 182 23.26 13.37 8.91
CA GLN A 182 24.29 13.03 9.93
C GLN A 182 24.14 13.80 11.25
N SER A 183 23.26 14.80 11.31
CA SER A 183 22.95 15.52 12.55
C SER A 183 21.68 16.35 12.41
N PRO A 184 21.05 16.74 13.53
CA PRO A 184 21.38 16.39 14.92
C PRO A 184 20.38 15.36 15.45
N MET A 185 20.58 14.89 16.68
CA MET A 185 19.50 14.28 17.48
C MET A 185 18.45 15.34 17.93
N ALA A 186 18.15 16.35 17.10
CA ALA A 186 17.34 17.53 17.44
C ALA A 186 16.47 18.10 16.29
N LEU A 187 16.99 18.39 15.08
CA LEU A 187 16.16 18.88 13.95
C LEU A 187 15.06 17.87 13.55
N TRP A 188 15.32 16.58 13.80
CA TRP A 188 14.38 15.46 13.62
C TRP A 188 13.13 15.54 14.52
N ASN A 189 13.01 16.56 15.38
CA ASN A 189 11.80 16.84 16.18
C ASN A 189 10.91 17.95 15.57
N THR A 190 11.17 18.42 14.34
CA THR A 190 10.48 19.60 13.77
C THR A 190 9.55 19.30 12.60
N GLN A 191 8.26 19.58 12.82
CA GLN A 191 7.04 19.03 12.21
C GLN A 191 6.87 19.14 10.67
N LYS A 192 7.85 19.68 9.94
CA LYS A 192 7.78 19.92 8.48
C LYS A 192 8.02 18.66 7.65
N TYR A 193 9.08 17.90 7.93
CA TYR A 193 9.47 16.68 7.19
C TYR A 193 8.56 15.47 7.50
N GLN A 194 7.30 15.78 7.76
CA GLN A 194 6.33 14.97 8.49
C GLN A 194 4.87 15.42 8.23
N THR A 195 4.69 16.40 7.34
CA THR A 195 3.38 16.98 7.00
C THR A 195 3.30 17.39 5.54
N THR A 196 4.42 17.80 4.92
CA THR A 196 4.61 17.82 3.46
C THR A 196 5.32 16.55 3.00
N GLY A 197 4.64 15.76 2.16
CA GLY A 197 5.19 14.54 1.56
C GLY A 197 5.98 14.76 0.30
N THR A 198 6.94 13.90 0.00
CA THR A 198 8.15 14.15 -0.82
C THR A 198 8.80 12.83 -1.29
N MET A 199 8.19 11.94 -2.10
CA MET A 199 8.85 10.67 -2.51
C MET A 199 10.04 10.92 -3.49
N PHE A 200 11.24 11.37 -3.08
CA PHE A 200 12.48 11.52 -3.92
C PHE A 200 12.72 10.22 -4.70
N PHE A 201 13.39 10.19 -5.87
CA PHE A 201 13.72 8.95 -6.63
C PHE A 201 15.07 8.97 -7.36
N ASN A 202 15.80 7.85 -7.54
CA ASN A 202 17.23 7.81 -8.01
C ASN A 202 17.75 6.39 -8.45
N ASP A 203 18.82 6.31 -9.26
CA ASP A 203 19.71 5.12 -9.39
C ASP A 203 21.19 5.51 -9.14
N ARG A 204 21.88 4.62 -8.42
CA ARG A 204 23.02 4.87 -7.53
C ARG A 204 22.61 5.71 -6.30
N ILE A 205 22.26 5.06 -5.19
CA ILE A 205 22.80 3.76 -4.78
C ILE A 205 21.82 2.59 -5.10
N ALA A 206 20.66 2.41 -4.44
CA ALA A 206 19.56 1.43 -4.68
C ALA A 206 19.77 -0.13 -4.69
N GLU A 207 19.74 -0.85 -3.53
CA GLU A 207 19.62 -2.35 -3.45
C GLU A 207 18.84 -2.87 -2.22
N ALA A 208 18.81 -2.17 -1.08
CA ALA A 208 18.09 -2.62 0.12
C ALA A 208 16.55 -2.45 0.03
N ASN A 209 16.00 -2.39 -1.20
CA ASN A 209 14.99 -1.39 -1.56
C ASN A 209 13.54 -1.86 -1.77
N PHE A 210 13.14 -3.08 -1.39
CA PHE A 210 11.78 -3.58 -1.64
C PHE A 210 11.11 -4.12 -0.37
N SER A 211 10.78 -3.18 0.52
CA SER A 211 9.99 -3.38 1.76
C SER A 211 9.64 -2.03 2.43
N MET A 212 10.53 -1.05 2.27
CA MET A 212 10.31 0.31 2.75
C MET A 212 9.42 1.08 1.77
N GLY A 213 8.11 0.97 1.99
CA GLY A 213 7.42 2.22 2.26
C GLY A 213 7.76 2.71 3.68
N LEU A 214 7.45 3.95 4.04
CA LEU A 214 7.37 4.39 5.45
C LEU A 214 6.39 5.56 5.64
N GLY A 215 6.00 5.92 6.86
CA GLY A 215 6.17 5.13 8.10
C GLY A 215 6.43 5.94 9.39
N TYR A 216 5.61 6.95 9.60
CA TYR A 216 5.23 7.50 10.91
C TYR A 216 4.29 6.43 11.47
N LYS A 217 4.59 5.77 12.58
CA LYS A 217 5.37 6.25 13.72
C LYS A 217 4.91 7.65 14.18
N PRO A 218 3.63 7.84 14.55
CA PRO A 218 3.31 8.79 15.62
C PRO A 218 4.18 8.40 16.84
N ALA A 219 4.47 9.32 17.75
CA ALA A 219 5.42 9.03 18.84
C ALA A 219 5.04 7.77 19.66
N ASN A 220 3.73 7.47 19.78
CA ASN A 220 3.18 6.42 20.63
C ASN A 220 2.27 5.42 19.89
N ARG A 221 2.47 5.14 18.60
CA ARG A 221 1.77 4.04 17.90
C ARG A 221 2.73 3.08 17.20
N PRO A 222 2.35 1.80 17.06
CA PRO A 222 3.24 0.80 16.47
C PRO A 222 3.22 0.93 14.94
N ASN A 223 4.22 0.34 14.28
CA ASN A 223 4.15 0.07 12.84
C ASN A 223 3.28 -1.17 12.58
N ILE A 224 2.06 -1.18 13.15
CA ILE A 224 1.01 -2.11 12.73
C ILE A 224 0.70 -1.75 11.29
N MET A 225 1.06 -2.67 10.40
CA MET A 225 0.55 -2.68 9.04
C MET A 225 -0.86 -3.24 9.06
N ALA A 226 -1.72 -2.82 8.13
CA ALA A 226 -3.04 -3.40 7.86
C ALA A 226 -3.04 -4.95 7.69
N ILE A 227 -1.85 -5.49 7.42
CA ILE A 227 -1.48 -6.90 7.41
C ILE A 227 -1.71 -7.56 8.79
N GLU A 228 -1.21 -6.94 9.87
CA GLU A 228 -1.24 -7.46 11.25
C GLU A 228 -2.43 -6.94 12.09
N ASP A 229 -3.09 -5.88 11.60
CA ASP A 229 -4.30 -5.28 12.18
C ASP A 229 -5.39 -6.33 12.49
N TYR A 230 -5.67 -7.26 11.56
CA TYR A 230 -6.72 -8.26 11.72
C TYR A 230 -6.43 -9.32 12.80
N LEU A 231 -5.18 -9.74 12.96
CA LEU A 231 -4.76 -10.63 14.05
C LEU A 231 -4.79 -9.89 15.37
N SER A 232 -4.20 -8.69 15.41
CA SER A 232 -4.14 -7.84 16.60
C SER A 232 -5.55 -7.59 17.16
N LYS A 233 -6.53 -7.30 16.29
CA LYS A 233 -7.95 -7.17 16.65
C LYS A 233 -8.57 -8.45 17.16
N ALA A 234 -8.23 -9.60 16.61
CA ALA A 234 -8.79 -10.87 17.03
C ALA A 234 -8.27 -11.29 18.42
N ASP A 235 -6.98 -11.11 18.69
CA ASP A 235 -6.39 -11.38 20.01
C ASP A 235 -6.85 -10.36 21.08
N LEU A 236 -6.85 -9.06 20.77
CA LEU A 236 -7.35 -8.01 21.67
C LEU A 236 -8.87 -8.06 21.91
N ALA A 237 -9.65 -8.63 20.98
CA ALA A 237 -11.06 -8.94 21.21
C ALA A 237 -11.26 -10.21 22.05
N GLU A 238 -10.20 -10.95 22.36
CA GLU A 238 -10.26 -12.24 23.05
C GLU A 238 -11.16 -13.23 22.29
N THR A 239 -11.24 -13.09 20.96
CA THR A 239 -12.17 -13.83 20.09
C THR A 239 -11.55 -15.12 19.56
N LYS A 240 -12.40 -16.03 19.07
CA LYS A 240 -12.00 -17.16 18.26
C LYS A 240 -11.77 -16.75 16.81
N TYR A 241 -10.61 -17.11 16.26
CA TYR A 241 -10.25 -16.87 14.86
C TYR A 241 -9.58 -18.11 14.25
N THR A 242 -9.25 -18.03 12.95
CA THR A 242 -8.64 -19.15 12.21
C THR A 242 -7.65 -18.68 11.14
N PHE A 243 -6.73 -19.57 10.76
CA PHE A 243 -5.66 -19.34 9.80
C PHE A 243 -5.59 -20.46 8.74
N SER A 244 -4.90 -20.18 7.64
CA SER A 244 -4.37 -21.18 6.71
C SER A 244 -3.55 -22.26 7.45
N ASP A 245 -3.68 -23.52 7.03
CA ASP A 245 -2.77 -24.60 7.49
C ASP A 245 -1.35 -24.47 6.92
N PHE A 246 -1.19 -23.64 5.88
CA PHE A 246 0.02 -23.54 5.08
C PHE A 246 0.70 -22.18 5.20
N ALA A 247 2.01 -22.22 5.36
CA ALA A 247 2.89 -21.06 5.25
C ALA A 247 2.95 -20.56 3.80
N THR A 248 3.23 -19.28 3.65
CA THR A 248 3.37 -18.57 2.38
C THR A 248 4.50 -19.13 1.52
N GLY A 249 4.20 -19.35 0.24
CA GLY A 249 5.16 -19.71 -0.77
C GLY A 249 5.73 -18.52 -1.53
N SER A 250 6.49 -18.82 -2.57
CA SER A 250 6.84 -17.87 -3.62
C SER A 250 6.62 -18.49 -5.00
N ALA A 251 6.28 -17.65 -5.98
CA ALA A 251 6.15 -18.03 -7.38
C ALA A 251 6.85 -17.02 -8.31
N GLY A 252 7.63 -17.52 -9.26
CA GLY A 252 8.47 -16.72 -10.15
C GLY A 252 9.29 -17.55 -11.14
N GLY A 253 10.12 -16.86 -11.93
CA GLY A 253 11.03 -17.49 -12.91
C GLY A 253 12.43 -17.81 -12.38
N ASP A 254 12.85 -17.20 -11.26
CA ASP A 254 14.14 -17.51 -10.61
C ASP A 254 13.97 -18.73 -9.70
N PHE A 255 14.09 -19.92 -10.33
CA PHE A 255 14.06 -21.21 -9.66
C PHE A 255 15.46 -21.83 -9.59
N ARG A 256 15.98 -21.94 -8.37
CA ARG A 256 17.32 -22.48 -8.07
C ARG A 256 17.17 -23.91 -7.55
N ASN A 257 16.93 -24.83 -8.47
CA ASN A 257 16.66 -26.24 -8.17
C ASN A 257 17.87 -26.94 -7.53
N LYS A 258 17.65 -27.58 -6.36
CA LYS A 258 18.58 -28.47 -5.67
C LYS A 258 17.88 -29.75 -5.16
N GLY A 259 16.72 -30.07 -5.71
CA GLY A 259 15.84 -31.15 -5.27
C GLY A 259 14.89 -30.77 -4.13
N GLU A 260 14.21 -31.79 -3.60
CA GLU A 260 13.18 -31.67 -2.58
C GLU A 260 13.72 -31.02 -1.28
N ASN A 261 12.97 -30.03 -0.76
CA ASN A 261 13.24 -29.28 0.48
C ASN A 261 14.65 -28.66 0.57
N LYS A 262 15.27 -28.36 -0.59
CA LYS A 262 16.64 -27.83 -0.72
C LYS A 262 16.74 -26.68 -1.74
N SER A 263 15.69 -26.47 -2.52
CA SER A 263 15.66 -25.49 -3.60
C SER A 263 15.30 -24.10 -3.07
N ILE A 264 15.40 -23.09 -3.94
CA ILE A 264 14.93 -21.72 -3.70
C ILE A 264 14.08 -21.29 -4.89
N ILE A 265 12.97 -20.62 -4.66
CA ILE A 265 12.22 -19.88 -5.69
C ILE A 265 12.15 -18.42 -5.24
N CYS A 266 12.50 -17.49 -6.12
CA CYS A 266 12.38 -16.06 -5.90
C CYS A 266 11.23 -15.47 -6.74
N GLY A 267 10.38 -14.66 -6.11
CA GLY A 267 9.20 -14.08 -6.76
C GLY A 267 8.10 -13.69 -5.77
N SER A 268 6.90 -13.46 -6.28
CA SER A 268 5.77 -12.94 -5.51
C SER A 268 5.14 -13.98 -4.57
N ALA A 269 4.32 -13.53 -3.63
CA ALA A 269 3.70 -14.39 -2.62
C ALA A 269 2.72 -15.37 -3.27
N ALA A 270 2.82 -16.65 -2.88
CA ALA A 270 2.03 -17.75 -3.42
C ALA A 270 1.29 -18.47 -2.27
N HIS A 271 -0.03 -18.58 -2.37
CA HIS A 271 -0.89 -19.04 -1.29
C HIS A 271 -1.73 -20.23 -1.77
N TYR A 272 -1.85 -21.24 -0.91
CA TYR A 272 -2.45 -22.54 -1.24
C TYR A 272 -3.90 -22.60 -0.75
N PHE A 273 -4.66 -23.62 -1.18
CA PHE A 273 -5.99 -23.84 -0.62
C PHE A 273 -5.86 -24.10 0.90
N PRO A 274 -6.48 -23.30 1.78
CA PRO A 274 -5.97 -23.08 3.14
C PRO A 274 -6.53 -24.06 4.19
N GLU A 275 -7.23 -25.09 3.71
CA GLU A 275 -7.73 -26.25 4.43
C GLU A 275 -7.29 -27.51 3.70
N LYS A 276 -7.03 -28.60 4.45
CA LYS A 276 -6.95 -29.94 3.88
C LYS A 276 -7.96 -30.89 4.54
N SER A 277 -8.40 -31.90 3.80
CA SER A 277 -8.84 -33.15 4.45
C SER A 277 -7.63 -33.79 5.14
N GLU A 278 -7.86 -34.53 6.23
CA GLU A 278 -6.76 -35.23 6.92
C GLU A 278 -6.00 -36.15 5.97
N ASP A 279 -6.72 -36.86 5.09
CA ASP A 279 -6.21 -37.80 4.08
C ASP A 279 -5.42 -37.15 2.92
N THR A 280 -5.52 -35.84 2.70
CA THR A 280 -4.87 -35.18 1.55
C THR A 280 -3.37 -35.00 1.84
N PRO A 281 -2.46 -35.61 1.04
CA PRO A 281 -1.02 -35.35 1.16
C PRO A 281 -0.73 -33.89 0.82
N ILE A 282 0.18 -33.25 1.56
CA ILE A 282 0.48 -31.82 1.40
C ILE A 282 0.89 -31.47 -0.04
N GLN A 283 1.65 -32.35 -0.72
CA GLN A 283 2.06 -32.20 -2.11
C GLN A 283 0.91 -32.24 -3.14
N LYS A 284 -0.33 -32.53 -2.72
CA LYS A 284 -1.55 -32.47 -3.56
C LYS A 284 -2.43 -31.25 -3.28
N VAL A 285 -2.06 -30.38 -2.34
CA VAL A 285 -2.81 -29.15 -2.07
C VAL A 285 -2.51 -28.13 -3.16
N SER A 286 -3.55 -27.69 -3.87
CA SER A 286 -3.44 -26.75 -4.98
C SER A 286 -2.94 -25.37 -4.53
N LEU A 287 -2.20 -24.70 -5.40
CA LEU A 287 -2.10 -23.24 -5.39
C LEU A 287 -3.51 -22.66 -5.50
N LEU A 288 -3.87 -21.70 -4.63
CA LEU A 288 -5.17 -21.02 -4.63
C LEU A 288 -5.06 -19.65 -5.28
N TYR A 289 -4.04 -18.86 -4.92
CA TYR A 289 -3.83 -17.53 -5.48
C TYR A 289 -2.37 -17.07 -5.40
N MET A 290 -2.04 -16.04 -6.18
CA MET A 290 -0.84 -15.23 -6.01
C MET A 290 -1.25 -13.76 -5.85
N ASN A 291 -0.63 -13.07 -4.89
CA ASN A 291 -0.76 -11.62 -4.76
C ASN A 291 0.39 -10.96 -5.53
N THR A 292 0.12 -10.41 -6.73
CA THR A 292 1.20 -9.88 -7.59
C THR A 292 0.78 -9.01 -8.78
N ASP A 293 1.37 -7.82 -8.84
CA ASP A 293 1.41 -6.99 -10.05
C ASP A 293 2.32 -7.53 -11.17
N TYR A 294 3.29 -8.38 -10.83
CA TYR A 294 4.26 -8.92 -11.79
C TYR A 294 3.57 -9.82 -12.84
N ILE A 295 2.30 -10.13 -12.62
CA ILE A 295 1.39 -10.79 -13.56
C ILE A 295 1.42 -10.18 -14.97
N MET A 296 1.54 -8.86 -15.11
CA MET A 296 1.65 -8.19 -16.43
C MET A 296 3.05 -8.31 -17.05
N ARG A 297 4.06 -8.63 -16.24
CA ARG A 297 5.46 -8.81 -16.66
C ARG A 297 5.81 -10.27 -16.95
N TYR A 298 5.04 -11.23 -16.42
CA TYR A 298 5.32 -12.66 -16.61
C TYR A 298 5.15 -13.07 -18.07
N LYS A 299 6.14 -13.81 -18.57
CA LYS A 299 6.15 -14.35 -19.94
C LYS A 299 6.39 -15.86 -19.93
N PRO A 300 5.43 -16.70 -19.47
CA PRO A 300 5.62 -18.14 -19.29
C PRO A 300 6.18 -18.90 -20.52
N LYS A 301 5.83 -18.47 -21.74
CA LYS A 301 6.40 -19.00 -23.00
C LYS A 301 7.89 -18.64 -23.19
N LYS A 302 8.34 -17.47 -22.71
CA LYS A 302 9.74 -17.00 -22.79
C LYS A 302 10.59 -17.47 -21.60
N SER A 303 10.00 -17.59 -20.42
CA SER A 303 10.66 -17.99 -19.16
C SER A 303 9.71 -18.84 -18.32
N PRO A 304 10.00 -20.15 -18.10
CA PRO A 304 9.12 -21.04 -17.33
C PRO A 304 8.94 -20.59 -15.89
N MET A 305 7.68 -20.53 -15.44
CA MET A 305 7.30 -20.18 -14.07
C MET A 305 7.31 -21.41 -13.15
N TYR A 306 7.69 -21.20 -11.89
CA TYR A 306 7.66 -22.20 -10.82
C TYR A 306 7.06 -21.60 -9.54
N TYR A 307 6.39 -22.42 -8.74
CA TYR A 307 5.95 -22.07 -7.38
C TYR A 307 6.53 -23.06 -6.38
N SER A 308 6.74 -22.63 -5.13
CA SER A 308 7.13 -23.55 -4.06
C SER A 308 5.99 -24.52 -3.74
N ALA A 309 6.31 -25.74 -3.33
CA ALA A 309 5.31 -26.64 -2.76
C ALA A 309 4.79 -26.10 -1.41
N PRO A 310 3.52 -26.36 -1.05
CA PRO A 310 2.96 -26.02 0.26
C PRO A 310 3.79 -26.60 1.41
N ARG A 311 3.96 -25.80 2.47
CA ARG A 311 4.61 -26.19 3.74
C ARG A 311 3.68 -25.89 4.92
N PRO A 312 3.71 -26.67 6.02
CA PRO A 312 2.90 -26.36 7.21
C PRO A 312 3.24 -24.97 7.75
N ARG A 313 2.23 -24.23 8.22
CA ARG A 313 2.37 -22.87 8.77
C ARG A 313 3.40 -22.75 9.91
N ASP A 314 3.58 -23.81 10.70
CA ASP A 314 4.45 -23.83 11.88
C ASP A 314 5.93 -24.17 11.52
N PHE A 315 6.26 -24.34 10.23
CA PHE A 315 7.62 -24.64 9.76
C PHE A 315 8.46 -23.37 9.53
N PHE A 316 9.40 -23.12 10.44
CA PHE A 316 10.37 -22.02 10.36
C PHE A 316 11.75 -22.53 9.86
N PRO A 317 12.21 -22.16 8.64
CA PRO A 317 13.45 -22.68 8.06
C PRO A 317 14.74 -21.95 8.54
N GLY A 318 14.61 -20.89 9.34
CA GLY A 318 15.68 -19.95 9.69
C GLY A 318 15.39 -18.54 9.14
N THR A 319 16.29 -17.59 9.38
CA THR A 319 16.13 -16.21 8.86
C THR A 319 16.66 -16.08 7.43
N PHE A 320 16.14 -15.09 6.69
CA PHE A 320 16.64 -14.72 5.37
C PHE A 320 18.06 -14.11 5.42
N GLU A 321 18.38 -13.45 6.54
CA GLU A 321 19.63 -12.74 6.77
C GLU A 321 20.82 -13.70 6.94
N GLU A 322 20.67 -14.74 7.78
CA GLU A 322 21.65 -15.82 7.92
C GLU A 322 21.98 -16.50 6.58
N ARG A 323 20.96 -16.67 5.71
CA ARG A 323 21.11 -17.30 4.39
C ARG A 323 21.57 -16.33 3.30
N LYS A 324 21.65 -15.02 3.57
CA LYS A 324 21.92 -13.94 2.59
C LYS A 324 20.98 -13.97 1.38
N LEU A 325 19.68 -14.10 1.65
CA LEU A 325 18.62 -14.10 0.64
C LEU A 325 17.64 -12.95 0.87
N LEU A 326 16.97 -12.51 -0.20
CA LEU A 326 15.85 -11.57 -0.09
C LEU A 326 14.61 -12.29 0.48
N MET A 327 13.75 -11.58 1.22
CA MET A 327 12.50 -12.15 1.78
C MET A 327 11.58 -12.79 0.72
N MET A 328 11.69 -12.35 -0.54
CA MET A 328 10.96 -12.90 -1.68
C MET A 328 11.52 -14.24 -2.20
N CYS A 329 12.59 -14.78 -1.60
CA CYS A 329 13.33 -15.98 -2.02
C CYS A 329 13.25 -17.12 -0.98
N PRO A 330 12.07 -17.65 -0.61
CA PRO A 330 11.97 -18.75 0.35
C PRO A 330 12.85 -19.94 -0.05
N PHE A 331 13.67 -20.35 0.91
CA PHE A 331 14.64 -21.42 0.80
C PHE A 331 14.19 -22.68 1.54
N ASP A 332 14.91 -23.78 1.31
CA ASP A 332 14.57 -25.12 1.77
C ASP A 332 13.12 -25.48 1.39
N ILE A 333 12.79 -25.19 0.13
CA ILE A 333 11.52 -25.54 -0.53
C ILE A 333 11.73 -26.64 -1.58
N THR A 334 10.63 -27.24 -2.00
CA THR A 334 10.51 -28.03 -3.23
C THR A 334 9.88 -27.15 -4.30
N GLY A 335 10.41 -27.15 -5.52
CA GLY A 335 9.83 -26.39 -6.63
C GLY A 335 8.84 -27.22 -7.44
N VAL A 336 7.68 -26.64 -7.73
CA VAL A 336 6.64 -27.15 -8.63
C VAL A 336 6.64 -26.27 -9.88
N LYS A 337 6.64 -26.86 -11.07
CA LYS A 337 6.50 -26.09 -12.32
C LYS A 337 5.03 -25.75 -12.53
N PHE A 338 4.72 -24.55 -12.99
CA PHE A 338 3.38 -24.21 -13.47
C PHE A 338 2.94 -25.20 -14.57
N SER A 339 1.73 -25.72 -14.42
CA SER A 339 1.00 -26.45 -15.44
C SER A 339 0.49 -25.52 -16.55
N ASP A 340 0.14 -26.09 -17.70
CA ASP A 340 -0.38 -25.31 -18.82
C ASP A 340 -1.69 -24.59 -18.45
N ALA A 341 -2.50 -25.13 -17.54
CA ALA A 341 -3.73 -24.49 -17.05
C ALA A 341 -3.43 -23.24 -16.19
N GLU A 342 -2.50 -23.32 -15.24
CA GLU A 342 -2.07 -22.16 -14.44
C GLU A 342 -1.40 -21.09 -15.33
N VAL A 343 -0.69 -21.51 -16.39
CA VAL A 343 -0.16 -20.59 -17.43
C VAL A 343 -1.27 -19.95 -18.26
N GLN A 344 -2.33 -20.68 -18.63
CA GLN A 344 -3.47 -20.11 -19.34
C GLN A 344 -4.22 -19.09 -18.48
N GLN A 345 -4.31 -19.28 -17.16
CA GLN A 345 -4.91 -18.29 -16.27
C GLN A 345 -4.06 -17.01 -16.17
N ILE A 346 -2.72 -17.11 -16.17
CA ILE A 346 -1.82 -15.95 -16.29
C ILE A 346 -2.09 -15.18 -17.61
N TYR A 347 -2.30 -15.88 -18.73
CA TYR A 347 -2.61 -15.19 -20.00
C TYR A 347 -4.01 -14.60 -20.02
N GLN A 348 -5.04 -15.30 -19.54
CA GLN A 348 -6.40 -14.77 -19.36
C GLN A 348 -6.39 -13.45 -18.58
N ARG A 349 -5.63 -13.42 -17.49
CA ARG A 349 -5.45 -12.28 -16.60
C ARG A 349 -4.84 -11.05 -17.30
N GLN A 350 -3.87 -11.26 -18.19
CA GLN A 350 -3.27 -10.22 -19.04
C GLN A 350 -4.29 -9.69 -20.07
N HIS A 351 -4.94 -10.58 -20.83
CA HIS A 351 -5.92 -10.17 -21.85
C HIS A 351 -7.13 -9.43 -21.25
N PHE A 352 -7.56 -9.75 -20.03
CA PHE A 352 -8.59 -8.98 -19.31
C PHE A 352 -8.11 -7.61 -18.81
N PHE A 353 -6.83 -7.44 -18.48
CA PHE A 353 -6.26 -6.11 -18.19
C PHE A 353 -6.25 -5.23 -19.44
N ASP A 354 -5.92 -5.80 -20.61
CA ASP A 354 -5.94 -5.07 -21.88
C ASP A 354 -7.36 -4.60 -22.25
N ILE A 355 -8.40 -5.43 -22.06
CA ILE A 355 -9.81 -5.01 -22.21
C ILE A 355 -10.17 -3.89 -21.21
N ALA A 356 -9.78 -4.00 -19.94
CA ALA A 356 -10.04 -2.96 -18.94
C ALA A 356 -9.36 -1.62 -19.29
N LYS A 357 -8.16 -1.69 -19.89
CA LYS A 357 -7.44 -0.53 -20.42
C LYS A 357 -8.11 0.06 -21.67
N GLU A 358 -8.54 -0.76 -22.63
CA GLU A 358 -9.29 -0.28 -23.80
C GLU A 358 -10.58 0.43 -23.38
N TRP A 359 -11.33 -0.08 -22.40
CA TRP A 359 -12.49 0.64 -21.84
C TRP A 359 -12.13 2.00 -21.18
N GLU A 360 -10.93 2.15 -20.61
CA GLU A 360 -10.46 3.46 -20.14
C GLU A 360 -10.06 4.39 -21.30
N ASP A 361 -9.51 3.86 -22.39
CA ASP A 361 -9.15 4.64 -23.58
C ASP A 361 -10.39 5.07 -24.38
N ASP A 362 -11.37 4.18 -24.59
CA ASP A 362 -12.71 4.48 -25.12
C ASP A 362 -13.38 5.60 -24.31
N ALA A 363 -13.24 5.55 -22.98
CA ALA A 363 -13.86 6.51 -22.08
C ALA A 363 -13.29 7.93 -22.16
N LYS A 364 -12.11 8.11 -22.77
CA LYS A 364 -11.43 9.41 -22.98
C LYS A 364 -11.85 10.10 -24.28
N GLU A 365 -12.53 9.41 -25.19
CA GLU A 365 -13.03 10.05 -26.41
C GLU A 365 -14.38 10.77 -26.21
N PRO A 366 -14.68 11.81 -27.01
CA PRO A 366 -15.88 12.63 -26.85
C PRO A 366 -17.18 11.82 -26.89
N ALA A 367 -18.13 12.19 -26.04
CA ALA A 367 -19.45 11.57 -26.03
C ALA A 367 -20.18 11.80 -27.37
N GLY A 368 -20.46 10.70 -28.08
CA GLY A 368 -21.05 10.67 -29.41
C GLY A 368 -20.72 9.36 -30.14
N ALA A 369 -21.09 9.29 -31.42
CA ALA A 369 -21.03 8.07 -32.23
C ALA A 369 -19.63 7.43 -32.32
N GLU A 370 -18.55 8.21 -32.25
CA GLU A 370 -17.17 7.68 -32.28
C GLU A 370 -16.85 6.86 -31.02
N ARG A 371 -17.25 7.36 -29.85
CA ARG A 371 -17.14 6.62 -28.58
C ARG A 371 -18.10 5.43 -28.52
N GLU A 372 -19.33 5.58 -29.01
CA GLU A 372 -20.29 4.47 -29.08
C GLU A 372 -19.75 3.32 -29.96
N ALA A 373 -19.16 3.63 -31.11
CA ALA A 373 -18.51 2.65 -31.97
C ALA A 373 -17.27 2.00 -31.33
N ALA A 374 -16.47 2.78 -30.59
CA ALA A 374 -15.31 2.26 -29.85
C ALA A 374 -15.74 1.30 -28.72
N GLU A 375 -16.69 1.72 -27.86
CA GLU A 375 -17.21 0.86 -26.78
C GLU A 375 -17.88 -0.41 -27.33
N ILE A 376 -18.56 -0.36 -28.49
CA ILE A 376 -19.07 -1.55 -29.19
C ILE A 376 -17.91 -2.48 -29.58
N LEU A 377 -16.88 -1.96 -30.26
CA LEU A 377 -15.74 -2.76 -30.72
C LEU A 377 -14.98 -3.43 -29.57
N THR A 378 -14.76 -2.72 -28.45
CA THR A 378 -14.10 -3.27 -27.26
C THR A 378 -14.96 -4.35 -26.58
N ASN A 379 -16.28 -4.19 -26.58
CA ASN A 379 -17.20 -5.23 -26.10
C ASN A 379 -17.22 -6.46 -27.03
N GLU A 380 -17.19 -6.28 -28.36
CA GLU A 380 -17.09 -7.39 -29.32
C GLU A 380 -15.79 -8.18 -29.14
N LYS A 381 -14.65 -7.51 -28.91
CA LYS A 381 -13.39 -8.17 -28.53
C LYS A 381 -13.53 -9.01 -27.26
N LEU A 382 -14.21 -8.48 -26.24
CA LEU A 382 -14.44 -9.20 -24.98
C LEU A 382 -15.32 -10.45 -25.18
N GLU A 383 -16.41 -10.37 -25.93
CA GLU A 383 -17.25 -11.55 -26.22
C GLU A 383 -16.49 -12.62 -27.02
N VAL A 384 -15.68 -12.21 -28.01
CA VAL A 384 -14.79 -13.12 -28.77
C VAL A 384 -13.71 -13.74 -27.86
N LEU A 385 -13.16 -12.99 -26.92
CA LEU A 385 -12.20 -13.48 -25.92
C LEU A 385 -12.87 -14.50 -24.98
N LEU A 386 -14.09 -14.21 -24.52
CA LEU A 386 -14.87 -15.07 -23.63
C LEU A 386 -15.37 -16.36 -24.31
N ASP A 387 -15.65 -16.35 -25.61
CA ASP A 387 -15.90 -17.58 -26.38
C ASP A 387 -14.61 -18.38 -26.61
N ARG A 388 -13.51 -17.71 -26.99
CA ARG A 388 -12.19 -18.36 -27.14
C ARG A 388 -11.75 -19.06 -25.85
N MET A 389 -12.04 -18.48 -24.67
CA MET A 389 -11.77 -19.10 -23.37
C MET A 389 -12.62 -20.35 -23.07
N LYS A 390 -13.79 -20.50 -23.72
CA LYS A 390 -14.67 -21.67 -23.55
C LYS A 390 -14.41 -22.76 -24.59
N ASN A 391 -14.16 -22.36 -25.84
CA ASN A 391 -14.26 -23.23 -27.03
C ASN A 391 -13.03 -23.16 -27.97
N GLY A 392 -12.10 -22.23 -27.74
CA GLY A 392 -11.05 -21.87 -28.69
C GLY A 392 -9.63 -22.38 -28.36
N PRO A 393 -8.64 -22.07 -29.23
CA PRO A 393 -7.26 -22.46 -29.03
C PRO A 393 -6.59 -21.65 -27.90
N PRO A 394 -5.60 -22.22 -27.18
CA PRO A 394 -4.88 -21.57 -26.08
C PRO A 394 -4.44 -20.14 -26.38
N LEU A 395 -4.48 -19.30 -25.35
CA LEU A 395 -4.10 -17.89 -25.41
C LEU A 395 -2.60 -17.74 -25.71
N GLU A 396 -2.30 -16.65 -26.41
CA GLU A 396 -0.96 -16.27 -26.81
C GLU A 396 -0.40 -15.22 -25.86
N ASP A 397 0.92 -15.05 -25.90
CA ASP A 397 1.62 -14.09 -25.05
C ASP A 397 1.26 -12.67 -25.48
N ALA A 398 0.76 -11.84 -24.56
CA ALA A 398 0.41 -10.46 -24.87
C ALA A 398 1.65 -9.71 -25.37
N THR A 399 1.50 -8.90 -26.44
CA THR A 399 2.58 -8.05 -26.94
C THR A 399 3.17 -7.25 -25.79
N ASP A 400 4.50 -7.24 -25.66
CA ASP A 400 5.16 -6.70 -24.47
C ASP A 400 4.61 -5.29 -24.17
N PRO A 401 4.02 -5.07 -22.97
CA PRO A 401 3.33 -3.82 -22.67
C PRO A 401 4.34 -2.66 -22.72
N PRO A 402 3.85 -1.40 -22.76
CA PRO A 402 4.70 -0.29 -22.39
C PRO A 402 5.48 -0.65 -21.12
N LYS A 403 6.76 -0.26 -21.10
CA LYS A 403 7.49 -0.13 -19.85
C LYS A 403 6.71 0.77 -18.89
N ASP A 404 7.14 0.79 -17.65
CA ASP A 404 6.49 1.63 -16.67
C ASP A 404 7.49 2.29 -15.69
N PRO A 405 7.17 3.42 -15.02
CA PRO A 405 8.23 4.23 -14.42
C PRO A 405 7.91 4.91 -13.06
N PHE A 406 8.94 5.42 -12.35
CA PHE A 406 8.95 6.08 -11.01
C PHE A 406 9.58 5.32 -9.78
N LYS A 407 10.00 6.12 -8.77
CA LYS A 407 10.04 6.00 -7.22
C LYS A 407 12.46 5.80 -5.38
N GLU A 408 12.78 6.57 -4.24
CA GLU A 408 13.95 6.75 -3.31
C GLU A 408 13.46 7.52 -2.01
N GLU A 409 14.08 8.62 -1.55
CA GLU A 409 14.00 9.20 -0.19
C GLU A 409 12.75 10.03 0.26
N GLN A 410 12.29 9.95 1.53
CA GLN A 410 11.22 10.79 2.14
C GLN A 410 10.90 10.58 3.68
N GLU A 411 11.39 11.43 4.61
CA GLU A 411 10.88 11.67 6.01
C GLU A 411 11.80 12.75 6.70
N LYS A 412 11.81 13.10 8.01
CA LYS A 412 11.20 12.57 9.25
C LYS A 412 10.88 13.69 10.30
N LYS A 413 9.71 13.57 10.97
CA LYS A 413 9.42 13.76 12.44
C LYS A 413 9.15 15.10 13.21
N SER A 414 8.91 14.95 14.53
CA SER A 414 7.90 15.62 15.42
C SER A 414 8.31 15.81 16.90
N ALA A 415 7.61 16.72 17.62
CA ALA A 415 7.10 16.56 19.00
C ALA A 415 5.76 17.37 19.15
N ASP A 416 4.92 17.32 20.20
CA ASP A 416 5.06 16.90 21.62
C ASP A 416 3.65 16.63 22.29
N ILE A 417 3.58 16.32 23.61
CA ILE A 417 2.47 16.45 24.62
C ILE A 417 2.35 15.25 25.59
N LYS A 418 2.06 15.51 26.90
CA LYS A 418 2.03 14.47 27.97
C LYS A 418 0.79 14.40 28.90
N ASN A 419 -0.13 15.37 28.93
CA ASN A 419 -1.16 15.49 30.00
C ASN A 419 -2.54 14.81 29.73
N LYS A 420 -2.61 13.73 28.93
CA LYS A 420 -3.90 13.25 28.36
C LYS A 420 -4.51 11.96 28.96
N ALA A 421 -3.86 11.34 29.95
CA ALA A 421 -4.10 9.92 30.27
C ALA A 421 -5.45 9.58 30.94
N ASP A 422 -5.97 10.44 31.81
CA ASP A 422 -7.15 10.09 32.63
C ASP A 422 -8.49 10.36 31.93
N GLU A 423 -8.56 11.39 31.09
CA GLU A 423 -9.75 11.64 30.25
C GLU A 423 -9.94 10.54 29.20
N LEU A 424 -8.85 9.92 28.72
CA LEU A 424 -8.87 8.91 27.67
C LEU A 424 -9.78 7.71 28.01
N ARG A 425 -9.82 7.28 29.28
CA ARG A 425 -10.42 5.98 29.67
C ARG A 425 -11.96 5.96 29.63
N GLU A 426 -12.63 7.08 29.87
CA GLU A 426 -14.08 7.20 29.60
C GLU A 426 -14.35 7.62 28.13
N GLN A 427 -13.39 8.31 27.48
CA GLN A 427 -13.48 8.60 26.05
C GLN A 427 -13.39 7.32 25.20
N GLU A 428 -12.67 6.28 25.61
CA GLU A 428 -12.53 5.03 24.87
C GLU A 428 -13.86 4.25 24.73
N LYS A 429 -14.63 4.07 25.81
CA LYS A 429 -15.91 3.32 25.78
C LYS A 429 -16.91 3.85 24.75
N GLN A 430 -17.02 5.17 24.64
CA GLN A 430 -17.88 5.84 23.66
C GLN A 430 -17.44 5.59 22.20
N LEU A 431 -16.12 5.52 21.98
CA LEU A 431 -15.54 5.24 20.67
C LEU A 431 -15.87 3.80 20.24
N VAL A 432 -15.70 2.83 21.15
CA VAL A 432 -16.04 1.42 20.92
C VAL A 432 -17.49 1.23 20.48
N HIS A 433 -18.44 1.86 21.17
CA HIS A 433 -19.86 1.78 20.83
C HIS A 433 -20.15 2.36 19.44
N THR A 434 -19.52 3.49 19.11
CA THR A 434 -19.66 4.14 17.80
C THR A 434 -19.09 3.30 16.67
N LEU A 435 -17.89 2.73 16.85
CA LEU A 435 -17.24 1.85 15.87
C LEU A 435 -18.09 0.59 15.61
N ASN A 436 -18.64 -0.02 16.66
CA ASN A 436 -19.56 -1.16 16.51
C ASN A 436 -20.85 -0.76 15.75
N GLN A 437 -21.48 0.37 16.10
CA GLN A 437 -22.70 0.82 15.41
C GLN A 437 -22.46 1.12 13.92
N ILE A 438 -21.29 1.63 13.54
CA ILE A 438 -20.90 1.79 12.13
C ILE A 438 -20.68 0.41 11.49
N ALA A 439 -19.92 -0.47 12.14
CA ALA A 439 -19.63 -1.81 11.63
C ALA A 439 -20.88 -2.65 11.36
N GLN A 440 -21.90 -2.57 12.22
CA GLN A 440 -23.15 -3.35 12.09
C GLN A 440 -24.16 -2.76 11.08
N GLN A 441 -23.91 -1.60 10.45
CA GLN A 441 -24.75 -1.05 9.37
C GLN A 441 -24.60 -1.85 8.07
N THR A 442 -25.19 -3.04 8.09
CA THR A 442 -25.13 -4.05 7.04
C THR A 442 -26.49 -4.19 6.37
N THR A 443 -26.52 -4.04 5.04
CA THR A 443 -27.75 -4.08 4.23
C THR A 443 -27.74 -5.18 3.17
N VAL A 444 -26.60 -5.85 2.97
CA VAL A 444 -26.44 -6.97 2.03
C VAL A 444 -25.77 -8.13 2.76
N LYS A 445 -26.24 -9.37 2.54
CA LYS A 445 -25.77 -10.54 3.28
C LYS A 445 -24.28 -10.85 3.03
N ARG A 446 -23.85 -10.92 1.77
CA ARG A 446 -22.44 -11.15 1.42
C ARG A 446 -21.99 -10.39 0.19
N GLY A 447 -20.69 -10.15 0.10
CA GLY A 447 -20.06 -9.53 -1.06
C GLY A 447 -18.54 -9.48 -0.95
N ILE A 448 -17.91 -9.02 -2.03
CA ILE A 448 -16.46 -8.90 -2.14
C ILE A 448 -16.07 -7.44 -1.95
N VAL A 449 -14.98 -7.16 -1.25
CA VAL A 449 -14.45 -5.81 -1.05
C VAL A 449 -13.08 -5.74 -1.68
N ILE A 450 -12.95 -4.98 -2.78
CA ILE A 450 -11.67 -4.77 -3.46
C ILE A 450 -11.31 -3.30 -3.29
N PRO A 451 -10.41 -2.93 -2.37
CA PRO A 451 -9.98 -1.56 -2.25
C PRO A 451 -9.23 -1.09 -3.49
N VAL A 452 -9.56 0.10 -3.96
CA VAL A 452 -9.08 0.63 -5.25
C VAL A 452 -8.70 2.10 -5.16
N TYR A 453 -7.93 2.49 -6.17
CA TYR A 453 -7.47 3.84 -6.46
C TYR A 453 -7.28 3.92 -7.99
N ASP A 454 -6.95 5.10 -8.51
CA ASP A 454 -6.72 5.43 -9.94
C ASP A 454 -5.90 4.44 -10.82
N GLY A 455 -5.22 3.45 -10.24
CA GLY A 455 -4.17 2.70 -10.93
C GLY A 455 -4.10 1.20 -10.75
N ILE A 456 -4.54 0.67 -9.61
CA ILE A 456 -4.84 -0.75 -9.51
C ILE A 456 -6.23 -1.04 -10.08
N ILE A 457 -7.03 -0.02 -10.40
CA ILE A 457 -8.40 -0.19 -10.91
C ILE A 457 -8.44 -1.08 -12.15
N LYS A 458 -7.50 -0.98 -13.10
CA LYS A 458 -7.42 -1.92 -14.24
C LYS A 458 -7.21 -3.37 -13.81
N LEU A 459 -6.36 -3.63 -12.81
CA LEU A 459 -6.16 -4.96 -12.22
C LEU A 459 -7.36 -5.42 -11.38
N ALA A 460 -8.01 -4.51 -10.66
CA ALA A 460 -9.24 -4.77 -9.90
C ALA A 460 -10.41 -5.15 -10.83
N ILE A 461 -10.52 -4.49 -11.99
CA ILE A 461 -11.55 -4.75 -13.00
C ILE A 461 -11.25 -6.04 -13.76
N SER A 462 -9.97 -6.31 -14.08
CA SER A 462 -9.52 -7.64 -14.51
C SER A 462 -9.87 -8.72 -13.48
N LEU A 463 -9.80 -8.41 -12.16
CA LEU A 463 -10.23 -9.32 -11.09
C LEU A 463 -11.74 -9.51 -11.04
N VAL A 464 -12.56 -8.48 -11.28
CA VAL A 464 -14.00 -8.68 -11.45
C VAL A 464 -14.28 -9.59 -12.66
N LEU A 465 -13.66 -9.35 -13.81
CA LEU A 465 -13.83 -10.18 -15.02
C LEU A 465 -13.41 -11.64 -14.78
N GLU A 466 -12.27 -11.87 -14.13
CA GLU A 466 -11.83 -13.21 -13.71
C GLU A 466 -12.86 -13.86 -12.78
N LEU A 467 -13.26 -13.20 -11.68
CA LEU A 467 -14.27 -13.73 -10.75
C LEU A 467 -15.60 -14.06 -11.48
N ARG A 468 -16.01 -13.26 -12.48
CA ARG A 468 -17.22 -13.53 -13.27
C ARG A 468 -17.08 -14.77 -14.16
N THR A 469 -15.91 -15.06 -14.75
CA THR A 469 -15.73 -16.32 -15.51
C THR A 469 -15.76 -17.57 -14.62
N TRP A 470 -15.40 -17.43 -13.34
CA TRP A 470 -15.57 -18.47 -12.32
C TRP A 470 -17.01 -18.57 -11.76
N GLY A 471 -17.97 -17.82 -12.33
CA GLY A 471 -19.39 -17.87 -11.96
C GLY A 471 -19.75 -17.11 -10.68
N ILE A 472 -18.84 -16.32 -10.13
CA ILE A 472 -19.02 -15.56 -8.89
C ILE A 472 -19.83 -14.32 -9.22
N ASN A 473 -21.07 -14.25 -8.72
CA ASN A 473 -22.04 -13.20 -9.07
C ASN A 473 -22.31 -12.22 -7.91
N GLU A 474 -21.61 -12.41 -6.78
CA GLU A 474 -21.69 -11.55 -5.61
C GLU A 474 -21.42 -10.07 -5.95
N PRO A 475 -22.14 -9.13 -5.32
CA PRO A 475 -21.87 -7.70 -5.46
C PRO A 475 -20.49 -7.35 -4.89
N ILE A 476 -19.85 -6.36 -5.52
CA ILE A 476 -18.48 -5.94 -5.17
C ILE A 476 -18.48 -4.49 -4.72
N GLU A 477 -17.98 -4.22 -3.52
CA GLU A 477 -17.67 -2.87 -3.08
C GLU A 477 -16.22 -2.51 -3.43
N MET A 478 -16.06 -1.33 -4.02
CA MET A 478 -14.80 -0.75 -4.45
C MET A 478 -14.54 0.55 -3.69
N PRO A 479 -14.21 0.46 -2.38
CA PRO A 479 -13.87 1.61 -1.57
C PRO A 479 -12.55 2.23 -2.04
N HIS A 480 -12.57 3.56 -2.11
CA HIS A 480 -11.41 4.39 -2.38
C HIS A 480 -11.41 5.56 -1.38
N CYS A 481 -10.39 6.41 -1.37
CA CYS A 481 -10.21 7.49 -0.41
C CYS A 481 -9.89 8.82 -1.14
N GLY A 482 -10.80 9.28 -2.02
CA GLY A 482 -10.72 10.59 -2.70
C GLY A 482 -9.69 10.70 -3.83
N ASP A 483 -9.36 9.58 -4.46
CA ASP A 483 -8.13 9.28 -5.20
C ASP A 483 -8.35 8.38 -6.45
N LEU A 484 -9.61 8.11 -6.78
CA LEU A 484 -10.06 7.38 -7.96
C LEU A 484 -10.93 8.30 -8.81
N ASN A 485 -10.61 8.43 -10.10
CA ASN A 485 -11.25 9.35 -11.04
C ASN A 485 -12.80 9.20 -11.03
N PRO A 486 -13.56 10.29 -10.76
CA PRO A 486 -15.03 10.29 -10.81
C PRO A 486 -15.66 9.89 -12.15
N GLU A 487 -14.92 9.92 -13.26
CA GLU A 487 -15.37 9.37 -14.56
C GLU A 487 -15.29 7.85 -14.56
N VAL A 488 -14.20 7.29 -14.05
CA VAL A 488 -13.99 5.84 -13.89
C VAL A 488 -15.04 5.24 -12.95
N GLN A 489 -15.36 5.93 -11.84
CA GLN A 489 -16.44 5.56 -10.93
C GLN A 489 -17.83 5.53 -11.57
N LYS A 490 -18.06 6.27 -12.66
CA LYS A 490 -19.32 6.30 -13.41
C LYS A 490 -19.32 5.32 -14.59
N MET A 491 -18.16 5.09 -15.19
CA MET A 491 -17.99 4.28 -16.39
C MET A 491 -18.09 2.78 -16.08
N TYR A 492 -17.30 2.25 -15.14
CA TYR A 492 -17.31 0.81 -14.90
C TYR A 492 -18.68 0.25 -14.46
N PRO A 493 -19.53 0.94 -13.67
CA PRO A 493 -20.87 0.44 -13.33
C PRO A 493 -21.87 0.35 -14.51
N THR A 494 -21.55 0.85 -15.71
CA THR A 494 -22.37 0.62 -16.91
C THR A 494 -21.99 -0.66 -17.66
N LYS A 495 -20.79 -1.21 -17.41
CA LYS A 495 -20.27 -2.40 -18.09
C LYS A 495 -20.92 -3.66 -17.50
N GLN A 496 -21.93 -4.18 -18.19
CA GLN A 496 -22.78 -5.29 -17.71
C GLN A 496 -21.98 -6.55 -17.31
N GLN A 497 -20.86 -6.81 -17.99
CA GLN A 497 -19.95 -7.93 -17.72
C GLN A 497 -19.30 -7.89 -16.33
N LEU A 498 -19.30 -6.73 -15.64
CA LEU A 498 -18.79 -6.59 -14.28
C LEU A 498 -19.85 -6.95 -13.21
N GLY A 499 -21.13 -7.05 -13.59
CA GLY A 499 -22.24 -7.24 -12.66
C GLY A 499 -22.40 -6.07 -11.69
N THR A 500 -22.89 -6.35 -10.48
CA THR A 500 -23.10 -5.30 -9.46
C THR A 500 -21.78 -4.89 -8.82
N ILE A 501 -21.32 -3.66 -9.11
CA ILE A 501 -20.16 -3.03 -8.47
C ILE A 501 -20.54 -1.65 -7.88
N TRP A 502 -19.92 -1.26 -6.76
CA TRP A 502 -20.18 0.01 -6.07
C TRP A 502 -18.91 0.72 -5.61
N PHE A 503 -18.58 1.83 -6.26
CA PHE A 503 -17.54 2.77 -5.79
C PHE A 503 -18.08 3.66 -4.67
N TYR A 504 -17.21 4.01 -3.70
CA TYR A 504 -17.47 5.10 -2.75
C TYR A 504 -16.19 5.59 -2.07
N ASN A 505 -16.16 6.89 -1.78
CA ASN A 505 -15.13 7.47 -0.92
C ASN A 505 -15.37 7.06 0.54
N VAL A 506 -14.58 6.12 1.06
CA VAL A 506 -14.70 5.64 2.44
C VAL A 506 -14.12 6.63 3.46
N CYS A 507 -13.19 7.48 3.03
CA CYS A 507 -12.61 8.51 3.88
C CYS A 507 -13.54 9.69 4.11
N GLU A 508 -14.40 10.00 3.13
CA GLU A 508 -15.56 10.87 3.36
C GLU A 508 -16.53 10.29 4.41
N LYS A 509 -16.75 8.97 4.42
CA LYS A 509 -17.56 8.32 5.48
C LYS A 509 -16.86 8.44 6.85
N ALA A 510 -15.55 8.18 6.90
CA ALA A 510 -14.75 8.26 8.12
C ALA A 510 -14.63 9.68 8.69
N ALA A 511 -14.46 10.69 7.84
CA ALA A 511 -14.42 12.11 8.23
C ALA A 511 -15.79 12.67 8.62
N ARG A 512 -16.89 12.06 8.14
CA ARG A 512 -18.27 12.37 8.59
C ARG A 512 -18.65 11.66 9.89
N ALA A 513 -17.97 10.57 10.26
CA ALA A 513 -18.29 9.81 11.46
C ALA A 513 -17.93 10.57 12.75
N THR A 514 -18.95 10.76 13.59
CA THR A 514 -18.86 11.36 14.94
C THR A 514 -19.39 10.39 15.99
N SER A 515 -19.06 10.63 17.27
CA SER A 515 -19.50 9.77 18.37
C SER A 515 -21.02 9.75 18.47
N VAL A 516 -21.61 8.55 18.62
CA VAL A 516 -23.06 8.36 18.82
C VAL A 516 -23.57 9.11 20.06
N MET A 517 -22.70 9.32 21.04
CA MET A 517 -23.01 10.01 22.30
C MET A 517 -22.56 11.49 22.32
N ASP A 518 -21.79 11.93 21.32
CA ASP A 518 -21.29 13.30 21.19
C ASP A 518 -20.99 13.62 19.71
N SER A 519 -21.94 14.31 19.06
CA SER A 519 -21.82 14.68 17.64
C SER A 519 -20.73 15.71 17.35
N SER A 520 -20.11 16.35 18.37
CA SER A 520 -18.96 17.23 18.18
C SER A 520 -17.64 16.46 18.02
N ARG A 521 -17.56 15.26 18.63
CA ARG A 521 -16.36 14.43 18.66
C ARG A 521 -16.25 13.55 17.41
N LYS A 522 -15.10 13.63 16.74
CA LYS A 522 -14.73 12.80 15.57
C LYS A 522 -14.28 11.39 15.97
N VAL A 523 -14.46 10.43 15.06
CA VAL A 523 -14.18 9.00 15.29
C VAL A 523 -12.81 8.58 14.73
N PHE A 524 -12.57 8.88 13.45
CA PHE A 524 -11.41 8.34 12.72
C PHE A 524 -10.31 9.37 12.45
N CYS A 525 -10.72 10.61 12.16
CA CYS A 525 -9.88 11.73 11.73
C CYS A 525 -10.66 13.05 11.96
N ASP A 526 -9.96 14.16 12.21
CA ASP A 526 -10.62 15.44 12.53
C ASP A 526 -11.22 16.11 11.28
N LYS A 527 -10.47 16.10 10.17
CA LYS A 527 -10.89 16.56 8.84
C LYS A 527 -10.74 15.47 7.79
N LEU A 528 -11.28 15.73 6.59
CA LEU A 528 -11.09 14.82 5.45
C LEU A 528 -9.61 14.72 5.07
N GLU A 529 -8.86 15.82 5.19
CA GLU A 529 -7.43 15.92 4.95
C GLU A 529 -6.61 15.03 5.91
N ASP A 530 -7.10 14.82 7.14
CA ASP A 530 -6.48 13.93 8.12
C ASP A 530 -6.85 12.46 7.87
N CYS A 531 -8.03 12.17 7.32
CA CYS A 531 -8.33 10.83 6.78
C CYS A 531 -7.53 10.54 5.50
N HIS A 532 -7.30 11.56 4.69
CA HIS A 532 -6.38 11.62 3.57
C HIS A 532 -4.89 11.69 4.01
N LYS A 533 -4.60 11.67 5.32
CA LYS A 533 -3.29 11.46 5.95
C LYS A 533 -3.40 10.45 7.11
N LYS A 534 -4.21 9.40 6.91
CA LYS A 534 -4.28 8.23 7.80
C LYS A 534 -4.77 6.95 7.11
N PHE A 535 -5.74 7.00 6.20
CA PHE A 535 -6.50 5.83 5.76
C PHE A 535 -6.48 5.49 4.28
N ARG A 536 -5.79 6.26 3.46
CA ARG A 536 -5.58 5.90 2.07
C ARG A 536 -4.88 4.53 1.95
N GLY A 537 -5.45 3.66 1.10
CA GLY A 537 -4.98 2.36 0.57
C GLY A 537 -4.58 1.26 1.57
N PHE A 538 -3.33 1.01 1.94
CA PHE A 538 -3.03 -0.22 2.73
C PHE A 538 -3.88 -0.30 4.03
N ILE A 539 -4.06 0.79 4.78
CA ILE A 539 -4.99 0.83 5.94
C ILE A 539 -6.38 1.42 5.59
N ILE A 540 -6.68 1.56 4.31
CA ILE A 540 -8.08 1.60 3.85
C ILE A 540 -8.74 0.27 4.15
N LYS A 541 -7.98 -0.83 4.25
CA LYS A 541 -8.50 -2.19 4.49
C LYS A 541 -9.42 -2.25 5.73
N PRO A 542 -9.02 -1.80 6.94
CA PRO A 542 -9.93 -1.66 8.07
C PRO A 542 -11.14 -0.75 7.84
N LEU A 543 -10.98 0.41 7.19
CA LEU A 543 -12.13 1.28 6.88
C LEU A 543 -13.09 0.59 5.90
N SER A 544 -12.56 -0.15 4.94
CA SER A 544 -13.28 -0.86 3.89
C SER A 544 -14.15 -1.94 4.51
N VAL A 545 -13.59 -2.74 5.42
CA VAL A 545 -14.37 -3.71 6.21
C VAL A 545 -15.40 -3.00 7.10
N THR A 546 -15.00 -1.96 7.84
CA THR A 546 -15.86 -1.24 8.78
C THR A 546 -17.09 -0.62 8.10
N PHE A 547 -16.88 0.15 7.03
CA PHE A 547 -17.91 0.90 6.31
C PHE A 547 -18.55 0.17 5.11
N SER A 548 -18.13 -1.07 4.81
CA SER A 548 -18.81 -1.93 3.84
C SER A 548 -20.24 -2.23 4.31
N ARG A 549 -21.17 -2.35 3.35
CA ARG A 549 -22.57 -2.73 3.64
C ARG A 549 -22.78 -4.24 3.79
N PHE A 550 -21.74 -5.05 3.61
CA PHE A 550 -21.82 -6.51 3.71
C PHE A 550 -21.75 -6.99 5.16
N GLU A 551 -22.57 -7.98 5.50
CA GLU A 551 -22.41 -8.76 6.74
C GLU A 551 -21.21 -9.72 6.63
N GLU A 552 -21.10 -10.44 5.51
CA GLU A 552 -20.01 -11.34 5.15
C GLU A 552 -19.16 -10.73 4.04
N ILE A 553 -17.89 -10.49 4.34
CA ILE A 553 -16.91 -9.81 3.49
C ILE A 553 -15.83 -10.81 3.09
N MET A 554 -15.51 -10.84 1.80
CA MET A 554 -14.25 -11.36 1.28
C MET A 554 -13.48 -10.15 0.77
N MET A 555 -12.49 -9.69 1.53
CA MET A 555 -11.63 -8.58 1.13
C MET A 555 -10.46 -9.15 0.31
N ILE A 556 -10.21 -8.59 -0.86
CA ILE A 556 -9.19 -9.07 -1.80
C ILE A 556 -8.37 -7.88 -2.32
N ASP A 557 -7.04 -8.01 -2.38
CA ASP A 557 -6.17 -7.05 -3.07
C ASP A 557 -6.35 -7.16 -4.60
N ALA A 558 -6.39 -6.03 -5.27
CA ALA A 558 -6.73 -5.93 -6.69
C ALA A 558 -5.72 -6.60 -7.65
N ASP A 559 -4.47 -6.78 -7.23
CA ASP A 559 -3.43 -7.56 -7.94
C ASP A 559 -3.39 -9.05 -7.54
N THR A 560 -4.39 -9.53 -6.81
CA THR A 560 -4.63 -10.98 -6.65
C THR A 560 -4.98 -11.62 -7.99
N THR A 561 -4.41 -12.78 -8.28
CA THR A 561 -4.80 -13.68 -9.38
C THR A 561 -5.08 -15.07 -8.77
N PHE A 562 -6.23 -15.67 -9.09
CA PHE A 562 -6.60 -16.97 -8.52
C PHE A 562 -6.13 -18.14 -9.41
N PHE A 563 -6.23 -19.35 -8.86
CA PHE A 563 -6.01 -20.64 -9.54
C PHE A 563 -7.05 -21.70 -9.10
N VAL A 564 -7.79 -21.44 -8.01
CA VAL A 564 -8.94 -22.22 -7.55
C VAL A 564 -10.06 -21.25 -7.16
N ASN A 565 -11.33 -21.60 -7.41
CA ASN A 565 -12.49 -20.75 -7.14
C ASN A 565 -12.51 -20.25 -5.67
N PRO A 566 -12.36 -18.94 -5.41
CA PRO A 566 -12.33 -18.40 -4.04
C PRO A 566 -13.68 -18.49 -3.32
N ALA A 567 -14.80 -18.62 -4.02
CA ALA A 567 -16.11 -18.75 -3.38
C ALA A 567 -16.21 -20.00 -2.48
N LYS A 568 -15.38 -21.03 -2.72
CA LYS A 568 -15.23 -22.19 -1.82
C LYS A 568 -14.86 -21.82 -0.39
N LEU A 569 -14.22 -20.66 -0.18
CA LEU A 569 -13.83 -20.19 1.16
C LEU A 569 -15.03 -19.75 2.00
N TRP A 570 -16.15 -19.33 1.38
CA TRP A 570 -17.38 -19.02 2.10
C TRP A 570 -17.95 -20.23 2.85
N ASP A 571 -17.81 -21.41 2.25
CA ASP A 571 -18.36 -22.66 2.78
C ASP A 571 -17.31 -23.46 3.58
N SER A 572 -16.07 -22.95 3.68
CA SER A 572 -14.96 -23.57 4.44
C SER A 572 -15.34 -23.83 5.90
N GLU A 573 -14.86 -24.93 6.46
CA GLU A 573 -15.27 -25.37 7.79
C GLU A 573 -14.74 -24.40 8.87
N LYS A 574 -13.53 -23.87 8.65
CA LYS A 574 -12.91 -22.82 9.47
C LYS A 574 -13.73 -21.53 9.48
N TYR A 575 -14.09 -20.98 8.31
CA TYR A 575 -14.92 -19.76 8.26
C TYR A 575 -16.30 -20.00 8.86
N ASN A 576 -16.91 -21.16 8.61
CA ASN A 576 -18.18 -21.53 9.24
C ASN A 576 -18.08 -21.71 10.76
N LYS A 577 -16.89 -22.02 11.31
CA LYS A 577 -16.64 -22.09 12.77
C LYS A 577 -16.31 -20.74 13.42
N THR A 578 -15.67 -19.79 12.73
CA THR A 578 -15.18 -18.53 13.36
C THR A 578 -15.76 -17.24 12.78
N GLY A 579 -16.31 -17.24 11.57
CA GLY A 579 -16.71 -16.02 10.88
C GLY A 579 -15.54 -15.10 10.51
N ASN A 580 -14.32 -15.63 10.43
CA ASN A 580 -13.17 -14.96 9.81
C ASN A 580 -12.24 -15.98 9.15
N PHE A 581 -11.33 -15.53 8.30
CA PHE A 581 -10.25 -16.35 7.77
C PHE A 581 -9.03 -15.47 7.50
N LEU A 582 -7.88 -15.81 8.07
CA LEU A 582 -6.63 -15.09 7.92
C LEU A 582 -5.60 -15.93 7.15
N MET A 583 -4.80 -15.26 6.33
CA MET A 583 -3.70 -15.86 5.58
C MET A 583 -2.37 -15.59 6.28
N HIS A 584 -1.33 -16.34 5.91
CA HIS A 584 0.04 -16.03 6.29
C HIS A 584 0.72 -15.19 5.20
N ASP A 585 1.67 -14.32 5.57
CA ASP A 585 2.67 -13.73 4.65
C ASP A 585 4.06 -14.35 4.92
N ARG A 586 5.06 -13.93 4.17
CA ARG A 586 6.47 -14.35 4.28
C ARG A 586 7.04 -13.85 5.61
N ILE A 587 7.86 -14.70 6.23
CA ILE A 587 8.73 -14.32 7.34
C ILE A 587 9.61 -13.13 6.91
N SER A 588 9.45 -11.98 7.55
CA SER A 588 10.29 -10.80 7.27
C SER A 588 11.52 -10.74 8.19
N HIS A 589 12.41 -9.76 7.96
CA HIS A 589 13.50 -9.48 8.91
C HIS A 589 12.97 -9.19 10.32
N GLU A 590 13.67 -9.72 11.31
CA GLU A 590 13.38 -9.71 12.76
C GLU A 590 13.51 -8.34 13.45
N GLN A 591 13.84 -7.29 12.70
CA GLN A 591 13.99 -5.91 13.21
C GLN A 591 13.00 -4.93 12.55
N TRP A 592 12.09 -5.41 11.70
CA TRP A 592 11.14 -4.58 10.97
C TRP A 592 9.73 -4.66 11.58
N PHE A 593 8.90 -3.65 11.30
CA PHE A 593 7.45 -3.62 11.59
C PHE A 593 7.09 -3.95 13.05
N MET A 594 6.43 -5.08 13.34
CA MET A 594 5.99 -5.47 14.68
C MET A 594 7.16 -5.84 15.60
N ALA A 595 8.22 -6.44 15.02
CA ALA A 595 9.45 -6.80 15.72
C ALA A 595 10.47 -5.64 15.82
N GLU A 596 10.18 -4.47 15.24
CA GLU A 596 10.98 -3.25 15.44
C GLU A 596 11.19 -3.02 16.95
N ARG A 597 12.42 -2.79 17.39
CA ARG A 597 12.70 -2.62 18.83
C ARG A 597 12.32 -1.22 19.30
N VAL A 598 11.74 -1.14 20.50
CA VAL A 598 11.46 0.15 21.14
C VAL A 598 12.79 0.87 21.42
N PRO A 599 12.97 2.14 21.00
CA PRO A 599 14.23 2.86 21.20
C PRO A 599 14.67 2.87 22.67
N GLY A 600 15.90 2.43 22.93
CA GLY A 600 16.45 2.27 24.29
C GLY A 600 16.05 0.99 25.02
N LYS A 601 15.32 0.06 24.38
CA LYS A 601 14.91 -1.24 24.95
C LYS A 601 15.11 -2.36 23.91
N PRO A 602 16.31 -2.95 23.79
CA PRO A 602 16.62 -3.92 22.72
C PRO A 602 15.83 -5.23 22.82
N ASP A 603 15.37 -5.59 24.02
CA ASP A 603 14.63 -6.83 24.30
C ASP A 603 13.10 -6.68 24.18
N LEU A 604 12.61 -5.49 23.78
CA LEU A 604 11.18 -5.18 23.69
C LEU A 604 10.80 -4.80 22.26
N SER A 605 9.92 -5.57 21.64
CA SER A 605 9.33 -5.21 20.35
C SER A 605 8.23 -4.15 20.48
N VAL A 606 8.00 -3.44 19.38
CA VAL A 606 6.95 -2.44 19.21
C VAL A 606 5.54 -3.04 19.38
N GLU A 607 5.34 -4.30 18.96
CA GLU A 607 4.14 -5.10 19.21
C GLU A 607 3.97 -5.53 20.67
N GLN A 608 5.02 -6.05 21.31
CA GLN A 608 4.99 -6.42 22.74
C GLN A 608 4.68 -5.20 23.62
N ASN A 609 5.24 -4.03 23.28
CA ASN A 609 4.95 -2.77 23.96
C ASN A 609 3.49 -2.32 23.74
N TYR A 610 2.91 -2.58 22.56
CA TYR A 610 1.50 -2.28 22.27
C TYR A 610 0.56 -3.18 23.07
N PHE A 611 0.72 -4.50 22.97
CA PHE A 611 -0.15 -5.47 23.65
C PHE A 611 -0.06 -5.40 25.19
N SER A 612 1.05 -4.91 25.75
CA SER A 612 1.18 -4.65 27.20
C SER A 612 0.61 -3.31 27.67
N THR A 613 0.28 -2.38 26.76
CA THR A 613 -0.27 -1.05 27.09
C THR A 613 -1.71 -0.82 26.63
N PHE A 614 -2.24 -1.64 25.72
CA PHE A 614 -3.63 -1.59 25.30
C PHE A 614 -4.59 -1.97 26.45
N ASP A 615 -5.69 -1.23 26.62
CA ASP A 615 -6.77 -1.59 27.54
C ASP A 615 -7.95 -2.21 26.79
N VAL A 616 -8.16 -3.51 26.95
CA VAL A 616 -9.29 -4.24 26.32
C VAL A 616 -10.62 -4.05 27.05
N LYS A 617 -10.63 -3.49 28.28
CA LYS A 617 -11.87 -3.37 29.09
C LYS A 617 -13.03 -2.67 28.36
N PRO A 618 -12.84 -1.55 27.62
CA PRO A 618 -13.91 -0.90 26.86
C PRO A 618 -14.58 -1.79 25.81
N PHE A 619 -13.87 -2.82 25.31
CA PHE A 619 -14.36 -3.72 24.26
C PHE A 619 -15.11 -4.94 24.80
N ARG A 620 -14.91 -5.30 26.07
CA ARG A 620 -15.51 -6.50 26.68
C ARG A 620 -17.03 -6.45 26.77
N GLU A 621 -17.64 -5.25 26.73
CA GLU A 621 -19.08 -5.03 26.69
C GLU A 621 -19.72 -5.48 25.36
N ILE A 622 -18.96 -5.56 24.27
CA ILE A 622 -19.43 -6.14 23.00
C ILE A 622 -19.28 -7.68 23.06
N PRO A 623 -20.28 -8.47 22.60
CA PRO A 623 -20.15 -9.92 22.45
C PRO A 623 -18.96 -10.36 21.58
N THR A 624 -18.45 -11.57 21.84
CA THR A 624 -17.34 -12.17 21.10
C THR A 624 -17.57 -13.68 20.94
N LEU A 625 -16.83 -14.36 20.06
CA LEU A 625 -16.83 -15.83 20.04
C LEU A 625 -15.83 -16.35 21.07
N GLU A 626 -16.30 -17.12 22.04
CA GLU A 626 -15.43 -17.71 23.06
C GLU A 626 -14.32 -18.57 22.45
N ARG A 627 -13.09 -18.36 22.95
CA ARG A 627 -11.88 -19.07 22.56
C ARG A 627 -11.29 -19.76 23.79
N PRO A 628 -10.74 -20.98 23.67
CA PRO A 628 -9.94 -21.58 24.74
C PRO A 628 -8.78 -20.67 25.18
N LYS A 629 -8.47 -20.71 26.48
CA LYS A 629 -7.28 -20.04 27.01
C LYS A 629 -6.02 -20.71 26.49
N ALA A 630 -4.93 -19.96 26.34
CA ALA A 630 -3.64 -20.55 25.97
C ALA A 630 -3.16 -21.56 27.04
N THR A 631 -2.59 -22.68 26.60
CA THR A 631 -2.06 -23.71 27.50
C THR A 631 -0.57 -23.54 27.79
N ILE A 632 0.11 -22.65 27.05
CA ILE A 632 1.52 -22.31 27.21
C ILE A 632 1.69 -20.99 27.94
N GLU A 633 2.80 -20.85 28.66
CA GLU A 633 3.21 -19.59 29.29
C GLU A 633 3.63 -18.56 28.23
N ASN A 634 3.58 -17.28 28.59
CA ASN A 634 4.07 -16.20 27.73
C ASN A 634 5.61 -16.28 27.61
N PRO A 635 6.19 -16.44 26.39
CA PRO A 635 7.64 -16.52 26.21
C PRO A 635 8.35 -15.15 26.31
N THR A 636 7.61 -14.05 26.51
CA THR A 636 8.12 -12.68 26.56
C THR A 636 8.09 -12.11 27.98
N THR A 637 8.91 -11.09 28.24
CA THR A 637 8.99 -10.42 29.55
C THR A 637 7.87 -9.42 29.84
N VAL A 638 6.92 -9.22 28.90
CA VAL A 638 5.82 -8.26 29.08
C VAL A 638 4.58 -8.90 29.71
N THR A 639 3.93 -8.17 30.61
CA THR A 639 2.59 -8.53 31.10
C THR A 639 1.54 -8.07 30.09
N LEU A 640 0.55 -8.91 29.78
CA LEU A 640 -0.56 -8.59 28.89
C LEU A 640 -1.84 -8.33 29.70
N ASN A 641 -2.67 -7.38 29.26
CA ASN A 641 -3.90 -6.96 29.97
C ASN A 641 -5.16 -7.73 29.55
N PHE A 642 -5.00 -8.74 28.69
CA PHE A 642 -6.04 -9.54 28.04
C PHE A 642 -5.64 -11.02 28.04
N GLU A 643 -6.57 -11.91 27.71
CA GLU A 643 -6.29 -13.35 27.60
C GLU A 643 -5.74 -13.71 26.21
N PRO A 644 -4.42 -13.89 26.02
CA PRO A 644 -3.85 -14.14 24.69
C PRO A 644 -4.30 -15.49 24.14
N SER A 645 -4.20 -15.63 22.82
CA SER A 645 -4.29 -16.91 22.14
C SER A 645 -2.99 -17.68 22.21
N GLU A 646 -3.09 -19.01 22.13
CA GLU A 646 -1.92 -19.85 21.97
C GLU A 646 -1.23 -19.65 20.61
N PHE A 647 -1.91 -19.07 19.61
CA PHE A 647 -1.28 -18.69 18.35
C PHE A 647 -0.40 -17.45 18.51
N LEU A 648 -0.88 -16.38 19.17
CA LEU A 648 -0.08 -15.18 19.47
C LEU A 648 1.17 -15.55 20.27
N LEU A 649 1.04 -16.35 21.33
CA LEU A 649 2.20 -16.78 22.13
C LEU A 649 3.18 -17.68 21.34
N ARG A 650 2.78 -18.27 20.22
CA ARG A 650 3.64 -19.01 19.28
C ARG A 650 4.09 -18.18 18.06
N SER A 651 3.56 -16.97 17.86
CA SER A 651 3.73 -16.22 16.60
C SER A 651 5.17 -15.76 16.39
N HIS A 652 5.60 -15.68 15.13
CA HIS A 652 6.91 -15.19 14.76
C HIS A 652 7.08 -13.69 15.04
N SER A 653 6.01 -12.89 14.96
CA SER A 653 6.00 -11.48 15.34
C SER A 653 6.31 -11.29 16.83
N PHE A 654 5.48 -11.90 17.67
CA PHE A 654 5.51 -11.71 19.12
C PHE A 654 6.74 -12.39 19.76
N ASN A 655 7.24 -13.47 19.15
CA ASN A 655 8.52 -14.10 19.50
C ASN A 655 9.74 -13.46 18.83
N ILE A 656 9.61 -12.28 18.19
CA ILE A 656 10.71 -11.49 17.62
C ILE A 656 11.44 -12.17 16.41
N ARG A 657 10.91 -13.29 15.88
CA ARG A 657 11.52 -14.07 14.77
C ARG A 657 11.19 -13.54 13.37
N ALA A 658 10.21 -12.66 13.26
CA ALA A 658 9.79 -12.01 12.02
C ALA A 658 9.14 -10.65 12.34
N GLY A 659 9.14 -9.70 11.42
CA GLY A 659 8.42 -8.44 11.57
C GLY A 659 6.92 -8.52 11.28
N HIS A 660 6.48 -9.55 10.56
CA HIS A 660 5.06 -9.92 10.37
C HIS A 660 4.96 -11.43 10.05
N GLN A 661 3.76 -11.99 10.16
CA GLN A 661 3.41 -13.38 9.89
C GLN A 661 2.03 -13.53 9.21
N VAL A 662 1.14 -12.56 9.36
CA VAL A 662 -0.19 -12.52 8.73
C VAL A 662 -0.07 -11.96 7.31
N ASP A 663 -1.03 -12.27 6.44
CA ASP A 663 -1.28 -11.55 5.18
C ASP A 663 -2.71 -10.95 5.18
N SER A 664 -2.86 -9.81 4.49
CA SER A 664 -4.14 -9.12 4.29
C SER A 664 -4.59 -9.05 2.82
N SER A 665 -3.93 -9.74 1.89
CA SER A 665 -4.33 -9.75 0.48
C SER A 665 -5.57 -10.59 0.20
N LEU A 666 -5.87 -11.56 1.06
CA LEU A 666 -7.16 -12.24 1.12
C LEU A 666 -7.60 -12.44 2.58
N VAL A 667 -8.68 -11.77 2.99
CA VAL A 667 -9.29 -11.89 4.32
C VAL A 667 -10.78 -12.15 4.19
N LEU A 668 -11.29 -13.19 4.84
CA LEU A 668 -12.73 -13.34 5.04
C LEU A 668 -13.11 -12.82 6.43
N TRP A 669 -14.25 -12.15 6.54
CA TRP A 669 -14.72 -11.53 7.77
C TRP A 669 -16.26 -11.50 7.84
N ASN A 670 -16.86 -11.78 9.01
CA ASN A 670 -18.30 -11.66 9.25
C ASN A 670 -18.52 -10.70 10.42
N LYS A 671 -19.07 -9.51 10.13
CA LYS A 671 -19.19 -8.42 11.12
C LYS A 671 -20.15 -8.71 12.27
N LYS A 672 -21.16 -9.57 12.06
CA LYS A 672 -22.09 -9.99 13.12
C LYS A 672 -21.54 -11.11 14.01
N ARG A 673 -20.60 -11.92 13.51
CA ARG A 673 -19.89 -12.95 14.28
C ARG A 673 -18.63 -12.43 14.97
N GLN A 674 -18.02 -11.37 14.43
CA GLN A 674 -16.83 -10.72 14.98
C GLN A 674 -17.08 -9.25 15.40
N PRO A 675 -18.19 -8.91 16.10
CA PRO A 675 -18.56 -7.51 16.33
C PRO A 675 -17.53 -6.79 17.21
N ARG A 676 -17.02 -7.43 18.27
CA ARG A 676 -15.96 -6.86 19.12
C ARG A 676 -14.67 -6.61 18.35
N ALA A 677 -14.19 -7.60 17.58
CA ALA A 677 -12.97 -7.46 16.78
C ALA A 677 -13.11 -6.42 15.65
N THR A 678 -14.32 -6.23 15.11
CA THR A 678 -14.58 -5.16 14.12
C THR A 678 -14.69 -3.78 14.77
N ALA A 679 -15.08 -3.72 16.05
CA ALA A 679 -15.19 -2.47 16.81
C ALA A 679 -13.86 -1.99 17.41
N ILE A 680 -12.83 -2.85 17.47
CA ILE A 680 -11.45 -2.40 17.66
C ILE A 680 -10.98 -1.77 16.34
N ALA A 681 -10.62 -0.49 16.38
CA ALA A 681 -9.97 0.23 15.29
C ALA A 681 -8.97 1.24 15.86
N GLU A 682 -7.84 1.43 15.18
CA GLU A 682 -6.75 2.30 15.62
C GLU A 682 -6.98 3.79 15.32
#